data_AF-A0A7C6TWH6-F1
#
_entry.id   AF-A0A7C6TWH6-F1
#
_cell.length_a   1.000
_cell.length_b   1.000
_cell.length_c   1.000
_cell.angle_alpha   90.00
_cell.angle_beta   90.00
_cell.angle_gamma   90.00
#
_symmetry.space_group_name_H-M   'P 1'
#
loop_
_entity.id
_entity.type
_entity.pdbx_description
1 polymer ?
#
loop_
_entity_poly.entity_id
_entity_poly.type
_entity_poly.pdbx_seq_one_letter_code
_entity_poly.pdbx_strand_id
1 'polypeptide(L)'
;MREETMATGIEVGRAIRQRAAQSTRELRDALRGDVEAAPHAVATQGPPPARALEWLRRHEAAGGGIRVSSALSEGYPEVTGYLVPTLLDYGERDLAERLIHWLLCIQRRGGSYTGPYGTPYVFDSGQVLRGLLAAVEHGMGGDAALMAVQRTTDWLIGRMIDGGRAGFAGHYTGREVRVPETVHLYVLPALLATADLLNRPDYAAAVWRCFDHYLQHRDLLIADDLTCFLGYELEALIELGRAELAEPTLALLQREQRDGAVRGMGGVRWICTPGLAQLAVCWYRIGQRAPADWAMTWLDAHQEPDGGFFGSYGEGASYLEHVEIPWATKFYLDAHRLRLARSAADSVADTEALLDALPEQPIASLRPDGHLLAVGRDAGRVLSALRRRLPDIRLTITSGTIDTAVGSTENAHVLPGWIEALPLPSDTYDLVLCGRALGLASQPRSAVAEMIRVARPGGWVVALNDGQSLPLWARWPLAADLSRMLQSGCDSVTRQPASEDNGDAPVTVWLGRKRAPLGGAEWSDVLISGNAEEGLVRRVRSNHLLPWGQEILRLTSPGQKLLEVGSGTAEISLSLAQAGRQVAVMDISAENVTFAARCAHRLGVGLVGVLGDATEPLPFEEGEFDCVWSSGLLDRVSPARRRTMIAEFARVSRHRVVVMVANAACVAYRAGMAAQQQAGTWPYGLETPLLTLRDDFSAAGLEVEAEYSVGGRHALEFLPSGHPMRSAMEEWVESLSEQDLTRHNQGYLLITIGRKMDGERSC
;
A
#
# COMPACT_ATOMS: atom_id res chain seq x y z
N MET A 1 -8.93 -56.48 -19.61
CA MET A 1 -8.30 -55.38 -20.37
C MET A 1 -8.80 -53.96 -20.09
N ARG A 2 -10.03 -53.70 -19.60
CA ARG A 2 -10.42 -52.33 -19.15
C ARG A 2 -10.34 -52.11 -17.62
N GLU A 3 -10.34 -53.18 -16.81
CA GLU A 3 -10.20 -53.07 -15.35
C GLU A 3 -8.73 -53.01 -14.89
N GLU A 4 -7.81 -53.70 -15.58
CA GLU A 4 -6.37 -53.66 -15.27
C GLU A 4 -5.70 -52.31 -15.57
N THR A 5 -6.26 -51.52 -16.51
CA THR A 5 -5.74 -50.18 -16.87
C THR A 5 -6.22 -49.08 -15.91
N MET A 6 -7.35 -49.28 -15.22
CA MET A 6 -7.83 -48.35 -14.18
C MET A 6 -7.12 -48.58 -12.84
N ALA A 7 -6.81 -49.83 -12.50
CA ALA A 7 -6.06 -50.17 -11.28
C ALA A 7 -4.63 -49.57 -11.30
N THR A 8 -3.95 -49.63 -12.46
CA THR A 8 -2.62 -49.04 -12.65
C THR A 8 -2.62 -47.51 -12.62
N GLY A 9 -3.67 -46.85 -13.14
CA GLY A 9 -3.81 -45.38 -13.06
C GLY A 9 -4.05 -44.85 -11.64
N ILE A 10 -4.78 -45.60 -10.81
CA ILE A 10 -5.04 -45.25 -9.41
C ILE A 10 -3.76 -45.44 -8.56
N GLU A 11 -2.98 -46.49 -8.80
CA GLU A 11 -1.71 -46.72 -8.10
C GLU A 11 -0.64 -45.68 -8.47
N VAL A 12 -0.51 -45.32 -9.76
CA VAL A 12 0.40 -44.25 -10.20
C VAL A 12 -0.01 -42.89 -9.63
N GLY A 13 -1.32 -42.58 -9.60
CA GLY A 13 -1.84 -41.36 -8.97
C GLY A 13 -1.69 -41.33 -7.44
N ARG A 14 -1.55 -42.49 -6.78
CA ARG A 14 -1.25 -42.60 -5.34
C ARG A 14 0.24 -42.41 -5.07
N ALA A 15 1.11 -42.97 -5.92
CA ALA A 15 2.55 -42.81 -5.86
C ALA A 15 3.01 -41.37 -6.14
N ILE A 16 2.37 -40.66 -7.08
CA ILE A 16 2.65 -39.25 -7.36
C ILE A 16 2.22 -38.37 -6.17
N ARG A 17 1.06 -38.63 -5.56
CA ARG A 17 0.61 -37.90 -4.36
C ARG A 17 1.47 -38.19 -3.13
N GLN A 18 1.96 -39.42 -2.98
CA GLN A 18 2.89 -39.77 -1.91
C GLN A 18 4.27 -39.13 -2.12
N ARG A 19 4.79 -39.10 -3.35
CA ARG A 19 6.04 -38.37 -3.66
C ARG A 19 5.88 -36.87 -3.47
N ALA A 20 4.78 -36.26 -3.91
CA ALA A 20 4.54 -34.83 -3.69
C ALA A 20 4.40 -34.51 -2.19
N ALA A 21 3.68 -35.33 -1.42
CA ALA A 21 3.56 -35.18 0.02
C ALA A 21 4.90 -35.39 0.74
N GLN A 22 5.71 -36.36 0.29
CA GLN A 22 7.03 -36.64 0.83
C GLN A 22 8.03 -35.52 0.50
N SER A 23 8.07 -35.01 -0.74
CA SER A 23 8.90 -33.86 -1.11
C SER A 23 8.46 -32.58 -0.40
N THR A 24 7.16 -32.39 -0.16
CA THR A 24 6.64 -31.26 0.65
C THR A 24 7.03 -31.41 2.13
N ARG A 25 7.09 -32.65 2.63
CA ARG A 25 7.53 -32.95 4.00
C ARG A 25 9.03 -32.79 4.14
N GLU A 26 9.82 -33.25 3.18
CA GLU A 26 11.27 -33.08 3.11
C GLU A 26 11.66 -31.60 2.93
N LEU A 27 10.90 -30.81 2.16
CA LEU A 27 11.04 -29.34 2.11
C LEU A 27 10.67 -28.69 3.45
N ARG A 28 9.60 -29.14 4.11
CA ARG A 28 9.23 -28.66 5.45
C ARG A 28 10.25 -29.03 6.51
N ASP A 29 10.83 -30.22 6.43
CA ASP A 29 11.79 -30.75 7.38
C ASP A 29 13.19 -30.15 7.13
N ALA A 30 13.56 -29.89 5.88
CA ALA A 30 14.72 -29.07 5.52
C ALA A 30 14.57 -27.60 5.97
N LEU A 31 13.35 -27.05 5.95
CA LEU A 31 13.04 -25.73 6.51
C LEU A 31 12.92 -25.73 8.05
N ARG A 32 12.73 -26.91 8.68
CA ARG A 32 12.64 -27.06 10.15
C ARG A 32 13.96 -27.48 10.80
N GLY A 33 14.91 -28.01 10.03
CA GLY A 33 16.20 -28.52 10.51
C GLY A 33 17.10 -27.50 11.20
N ASP A 34 16.79 -26.20 11.07
CA ASP A 34 17.54 -25.10 11.70
C ASP A 34 16.84 -24.46 12.92
N VAL A 35 15.86 -25.14 13.53
CA VAL A 35 15.21 -24.63 14.76
C VAL A 35 15.42 -25.59 15.92
N GLU A 36 16.67 -25.69 16.38
CA GLU A 36 16.91 -26.00 17.78
C GLU A 36 16.47 -24.80 18.63
N ALA A 37 15.64 -25.09 19.63
CA ALA A 37 15.05 -24.12 20.55
C ALA A 37 16.13 -23.40 21.36
N ALA A 38 16.64 -22.29 20.81
CA ALA A 38 17.33 -21.28 21.58
C ALA A 38 16.29 -20.41 22.33
N PRO A 39 16.63 -19.82 23.50
CA PRO A 39 15.82 -18.82 24.20
C PRO A 39 15.55 -17.53 23.39
N HIS A 40 15.93 -17.49 22.11
CA HIS A 40 15.80 -16.36 21.18
C HIS A 40 14.44 -16.27 20.46
N ALA A 41 13.54 -17.25 20.58
CA ALA A 41 12.26 -17.24 19.85
C ALA A 41 11.31 -16.08 20.23
N VAL A 42 11.49 -15.45 21.39
CA VAL A 42 10.72 -14.25 21.78
C VAL A 42 11.25 -12.98 21.10
N ALA A 43 12.53 -12.96 20.68
CA ALA A 43 13.17 -11.79 20.08
C ALA A 43 12.81 -11.56 18.60
N THR A 44 12.16 -12.51 17.94
CA THR A 44 11.83 -12.47 16.50
C THR A 44 10.38 -12.10 16.20
N GLN A 45 9.48 -12.09 17.20
CA GLN A 45 8.10 -11.65 16.99
C GLN A 45 8.01 -10.11 17.01
N GLY A 46 7.17 -9.55 16.12
CA GLY A 46 6.87 -8.12 16.11
C GLY A 46 6.13 -7.67 17.36
N PRO A 47 6.00 -6.35 17.61
CA PRO A 47 5.21 -5.82 18.72
C PRO A 47 3.73 -6.28 18.63
N PRO A 48 2.99 -6.30 19.75
CA PRO A 48 1.62 -6.83 19.78
C PRO A 48 0.66 -6.31 18.66
N PRO A 49 0.63 -5.01 18.32
CA PRO A 49 -0.15 -4.51 17.18
C PRO A 49 0.27 -5.06 15.82
N ALA A 50 1.57 -5.26 15.60
CA ALA A 50 2.09 -5.84 14.36
C ALA A 50 1.66 -7.31 14.21
N ARG A 51 1.64 -8.07 15.32
CA ARG A 51 1.14 -9.45 15.33
C ARG A 51 -0.36 -9.52 15.08
N ALA A 52 -1.14 -8.59 15.64
CA ALA A 52 -2.57 -8.47 15.39
C ALA A 52 -2.89 -8.23 13.90
N LEU A 53 -2.13 -7.36 13.23
CA LEU A 53 -2.28 -7.13 11.78
C LEU A 53 -1.92 -8.37 10.97
N GLU A 54 -0.82 -9.03 11.30
CA GLU A 54 -0.41 -10.28 10.64
C GLU A 54 -1.46 -11.38 10.83
N TRP A 55 -2.07 -11.45 12.01
CA TRP A 55 -3.18 -12.34 12.28
C TRP A 55 -4.36 -12.07 11.34
N LEU A 56 -4.76 -10.80 11.17
CA LEU A 56 -5.87 -10.44 10.27
C LEU A 56 -5.58 -10.84 8.81
N ARG A 57 -4.36 -10.63 8.32
CA ARG A 57 -3.96 -11.05 6.97
C ARG A 57 -4.09 -12.56 6.77
N ARG A 58 -3.63 -13.35 7.74
CA ARG A 58 -3.76 -14.83 7.70
C ARG A 58 -5.20 -15.31 7.76
N HIS A 59 -6.11 -14.47 8.27
CA HIS A 59 -7.53 -14.77 8.43
C HIS A 59 -8.41 -14.19 7.31
N GLU A 60 -7.82 -13.68 6.22
CA GLU A 60 -8.53 -13.53 4.95
C GLU A 60 -9.02 -14.92 4.48
N ALA A 61 -10.32 -15.02 4.19
CA ALA A 61 -10.92 -16.24 3.67
C ALA A 61 -10.59 -16.42 2.19
N ALA A 62 -10.36 -17.65 1.74
CA ALA A 62 -10.05 -17.94 0.34
C ALA A 62 -11.18 -17.50 -0.63
N GLY A 63 -12.42 -17.47 -0.15
CA GLY A 63 -13.59 -16.97 -0.89
C GLY A 63 -13.84 -15.46 -0.76
N GLY A 64 -12.93 -14.72 -0.10
CA GLY A 64 -13.07 -13.31 0.23
C GLY A 64 -13.73 -13.05 1.59
N GLY A 65 -13.50 -11.85 2.12
CA GLY A 65 -13.91 -11.47 3.48
C GLY A 65 -12.93 -11.96 4.56
N ILE A 66 -13.13 -11.49 5.78
CA ILE A 66 -12.41 -11.97 6.97
C ILE A 66 -13.21 -13.09 7.61
N ARG A 67 -12.53 -14.18 7.97
CA ARG A 67 -13.15 -15.33 8.64
C ARG A 67 -13.88 -14.91 9.91
N VAL A 68 -15.03 -15.53 10.20
CA VAL A 68 -15.76 -15.25 11.45
C VAL A 68 -14.94 -15.58 12.70
N SER A 69 -14.10 -16.61 12.66
CA SER A 69 -13.22 -17.00 13.75
C SER A 69 -12.11 -17.93 13.25
N SER A 70 -11.14 -18.26 14.11
CA SER A 70 -10.12 -19.27 13.81
C SER A 70 -10.69 -20.69 13.62
N ALA A 71 -11.92 -20.94 14.07
CA ALA A 71 -12.59 -22.24 13.95
C ALA A 71 -13.38 -22.42 12.63
N LEU A 72 -13.61 -21.36 11.87
CA LEU A 72 -14.43 -21.35 10.67
C LEU A 72 -13.66 -20.77 9.48
N SER A 73 -14.05 -21.17 8.27
CA SER A 73 -13.28 -20.87 7.04
C SER A 73 -13.91 -19.77 6.19
N GLU A 74 -15.18 -19.48 6.44
CA GLU A 74 -16.04 -18.60 5.66
C GLU A 74 -15.88 -17.14 6.08
N GLY A 75 -15.83 -16.25 5.09
CA GLY A 75 -15.83 -14.80 5.31
C GLY A 75 -17.14 -14.32 5.89
N TYR A 76 -17.09 -13.40 6.86
CA TYR A 76 -18.25 -12.85 7.54
C TYR A 76 -18.42 -11.37 7.24
N PRO A 77 -19.56 -10.94 6.63
CA PRO A 77 -19.72 -9.55 6.18
C PRO A 77 -19.64 -8.53 7.31
N GLU A 78 -20.31 -8.76 8.44
CA GLU A 78 -20.32 -7.83 9.58
C GLU A 78 -18.89 -7.45 10.00
N VAL A 79 -18.08 -8.46 10.31
CA VAL A 79 -16.72 -8.28 10.81
C VAL A 79 -15.83 -7.67 9.74
N THR A 80 -15.98 -8.11 8.49
CA THR A 80 -15.25 -7.53 7.35
C THR A 80 -15.55 -6.04 7.20
N GLY A 81 -16.82 -5.66 7.36
CA GLY A 81 -17.31 -4.30 7.25
C GLY A 81 -16.60 -3.32 8.17
N TYR A 82 -16.72 -3.50 9.48
CA TYR A 82 -16.12 -2.55 10.42
C TYR A 82 -14.61 -2.70 10.61
N LEU A 83 -13.99 -3.72 10.01
CA LEU A 83 -12.53 -3.88 10.05
C LEU A 83 -11.86 -3.03 8.96
N VAL A 84 -12.54 -2.76 7.84
CA VAL A 84 -11.98 -1.95 6.76
C VAL A 84 -11.46 -0.58 7.24
N PRO A 85 -12.20 0.23 8.02
CA PRO A 85 -11.68 1.49 8.55
C PRO A 85 -10.42 1.29 9.39
N THR A 86 -10.39 0.29 10.27
CA THR A 86 -9.20 -0.06 11.07
C THR A 86 -8.01 -0.43 10.19
N LEU A 87 -8.21 -1.22 9.14
CA LEU A 87 -7.15 -1.59 8.21
C LEU A 87 -6.57 -0.37 7.50
N LEU A 88 -7.42 0.56 7.06
CA LEU A 88 -7.01 1.80 6.40
C LEU A 88 -6.17 2.68 7.32
N ASP A 89 -6.52 2.81 8.60
CA ASP A 89 -5.72 3.53 9.61
C ASP A 89 -4.31 2.94 9.79
N TYR A 90 -4.12 1.67 9.43
CA TYR A 90 -2.84 0.97 9.48
C TYR A 90 -2.13 0.88 8.12
N GLY A 91 -2.66 1.49 7.07
CA GLY A 91 -2.09 1.43 5.73
C GLY A 91 -2.29 0.12 5.00
N GLU A 92 -3.22 -0.75 5.45
CA GLU A 92 -3.56 -2.03 4.81
C GLU A 92 -4.48 -1.84 3.60
N ARG A 93 -4.06 -1.00 2.65
CA ARG A 93 -4.88 -0.58 1.51
C ARG A 93 -5.27 -1.76 0.62
N ASP A 94 -4.31 -2.62 0.28
CA ASP A 94 -4.55 -3.75 -0.62
C ASP A 94 -5.53 -4.77 -0.02
N LEU A 95 -5.41 -5.06 1.27
CA LEU A 95 -6.34 -5.95 1.97
C LEU A 95 -7.72 -5.29 2.05
N ALA A 96 -7.81 -4.03 2.48
CA ALA A 96 -9.06 -3.29 2.55
C ALA A 96 -9.79 -3.27 1.18
N GLU A 97 -9.07 -3.04 0.09
CA GLU A 97 -9.64 -3.01 -1.27
C GLU A 97 -10.22 -4.37 -1.69
N ARG A 98 -9.50 -5.48 -1.41
CA ARG A 98 -10.04 -6.83 -1.66
C ARG A 98 -11.29 -7.12 -0.84
N LEU A 99 -11.30 -6.71 0.42
CA LEU A 99 -12.45 -6.89 1.32
C LEU A 99 -13.66 -6.07 0.84
N ILE A 100 -13.44 -4.82 0.41
CA ILE A 100 -14.50 -3.98 -0.17
C ILE A 100 -15.03 -4.57 -1.47
N HIS A 101 -14.15 -4.99 -2.38
CA HIS A 101 -14.58 -5.63 -3.62
C HIS A 101 -15.47 -6.86 -3.34
N TRP A 102 -15.11 -7.68 -2.36
CA TRP A 102 -15.94 -8.80 -1.91
C TRP A 102 -17.29 -8.34 -1.35
N LEU A 103 -17.32 -7.33 -0.47
CA LEU A 103 -18.57 -6.75 0.08
C LEU A 103 -19.49 -6.20 -1.02
N LEU A 104 -18.94 -5.60 -2.08
CA LEU A 104 -19.72 -5.14 -3.23
C LEU A 104 -20.33 -6.32 -4.00
N CYS A 105 -19.58 -7.42 -4.17
CA CYS A 105 -20.04 -8.61 -4.89
C CYS A 105 -21.17 -9.35 -4.16
N ILE A 106 -21.15 -9.40 -2.83
CA ILE A 106 -22.11 -10.20 -2.05
C ILE A 106 -23.36 -9.43 -1.61
N GLN A 107 -23.41 -8.10 -1.85
CA GLN A 107 -24.56 -7.30 -1.45
C GLN A 107 -25.83 -7.85 -2.09
N ARG A 108 -26.86 -8.10 -1.27
CA ARG A 108 -28.15 -8.57 -1.80
C ARG A 108 -28.78 -7.47 -2.65
N ARG A 109 -29.66 -7.86 -3.57
CA ARG A 109 -30.44 -6.93 -4.41
C ARG A 109 -31.13 -5.83 -3.61
N GLY A 110 -31.59 -6.16 -2.40
CA GLY A 110 -32.25 -5.22 -1.49
C GLY A 110 -31.31 -4.37 -0.62
N GLY A 111 -29.98 -4.49 -0.75
CA GLY A 111 -28.99 -3.73 0.01
C GLY A 111 -28.44 -4.38 1.28
N SER A 112 -29.09 -5.44 1.78
CA SER A 112 -28.72 -6.10 3.03
C SER A 112 -27.52 -7.04 2.93
N TYR A 113 -26.91 -7.32 4.07
CA TYR A 113 -25.89 -8.34 4.27
C TYR A 113 -26.37 -9.40 5.26
N THR A 114 -25.81 -10.62 5.15
CA THR A 114 -26.29 -11.78 5.89
C THR A 114 -25.28 -12.28 6.92
N GLY A 115 -25.82 -12.78 8.03
CA GLY A 115 -25.12 -13.58 9.03
C GLY A 115 -24.50 -14.85 8.46
N PRO A 116 -23.68 -15.59 9.24
CA PRO A 116 -23.07 -16.85 8.79
C PRO A 116 -24.09 -17.91 8.35
N TYR A 117 -25.33 -17.81 8.84
CA TYR A 117 -26.45 -18.70 8.51
C TYR A 117 -27.36 -18.17 7.39
N GLY A 118 -26.98 -17.10 6.70
CA GLY A 118 -27.71 -16.55 5.55
C GLY A 118 -28.88 -15.61 5.89
N THR A 119 -29.20 -15.39 7.17
CA THR A 119 -30.23 -14.44 7.61
C THR A 119 -29.72 -13.00 7.54
N PRO A 120 -30.45 -12.04 6.93
CA PRO A 120 -30.07 -10.63 6.97
C PRO A 120 -30.37 -10.01 8.34
N TYR A 121 -29.39 -9.30 8.91
CA TYR A 121 -29.52 -8.61 10.19
C TYR A 121 -29.24 -7.11 10.05
N VAL A 122 -29.93 -6.32 10.87
CA VAL A 122 -29.75 -4.86 10.97
C VAL A 122 -28.34 -4.53 11.45
N PHE A 123 -27.89 -5.19 12.52
CA PHE A 123 -26.56 -4.98 13.07
C PHE A 123 -25.48 -5.27 12.02
N ASP A 124 -25.46 -6.46 11.42
CA ASP A 124 -24.49 -6.87 10.41
C ASP A 124 -24.43 -5.89 9.23
N SER A 125 -25.58 -5.52 8.69
CA SER A 125 -25.65 -4.58 7.55
C SER A 125 -25.17 -3.18 7.93
N GLY A 126 -25.43 -2.75 9.17
CA GLY A 126 -24.91 -1.50 9.73
C GLY A 126 -23.39 -1.49 9.88
N GLN A 127 -22.80 -2.62 10.26
CA GLN A 127 -21.35 -2.76 10.34
C GLN A 127 -20.68 -2.79 8.96
N VAL A 128 -21.32 -3.42 7.97
CA VAL A 128 -20.89 -3.34 6.57
C VAL A 128 -20.94 -1.92 6.04
N LEU A 129 -21.97 -1.15 6.40
CA LEU A 129 -22.09 0.26 5.99
C LEU A 129 -20.87 1.09 6.42
N ARG A 130 -20.28 0.82 7.60
CA ARG A 130 -19.04 1.48 8.05
C ARG A 130 -17.88 1.26 7.07
N GLY A 131 -17.70 0.02 6.60
CA GLY A 131 -16.67 -0.30 5.60
C GLY A 131 -16.94 0.35 4.24
N LEU A 132 -18.20 0.30 3.78
CA LEU A 132 -18.59 0.93 2.51
C LEU A 132 -18.42 2.46 2.52
N LEU A 133 -18.67 3.12 3.66
CA LEU A 133 -18.39 4.56 3.82
C LEU A 133 -16.89 4.85 3.71
N ALA A 134 -16.06 4.10 4.44
CA ALA A 134 -14.61 4.25 4.35
C ALA A 134 -14.10 3.98 2.92
N ALA A 135 -14.71 3.06 2.19
CA ALA A 135 -14.40 2.85 0.78
C ALA A 135 -14.65 4.10 -0.07
N VAL A 136 -15.79 4.76 0.11
CA VAL A 136 -16.11 6.01 -0.61
C VAL A 136 -15.12 7.12 -0.25
N GLU A 137 -14.83 7.31 1.04
CA GLU A 137 -13.89 8.32 1.53
C GLU A 137 -12.48 8.14 0.96
N HIS A 138 -12.04 6.89 0.77
CA HIS A 138 -10.73 6.54 0.24
C HIS A 138 -10.71 6.28 -1.28
N GLY A 139 -11.82 6.54 -1.99
CA GLY A 139 -11.93 6.37 -3.44
C GLY A 139 -11.85 4.91 -3.92
N MET A 140 -12.20 3.95 -3.07
CA MET A 140 -12.23 2.52 -3.40
C MET A 140 -13.59 2.11 -3.98
N GLY A 141 -13.58 1.28 -5.02
CA GLY A 141 -14.80 0.73 -5.62
C GLY A 141 -15.63 1.72 -6.46
N GLY A 142 -15.21 2.99 -6.56
CA GLY A 142 -15.84 4.02 -7.41
C GLY A 142 -17.35 4.16 -7.20
N ASP A 143 -18.10 4.36 -8.28
CA ASP A 143 -19.57 4.51 -8.24
C ASP A 143 -20.28 3.30 -7.62
N ALA A 144 -19.70 2.10 -7.73
CA ALA A 144 -20.29 0.89 -7.17
C ALA A 144 -20.33 0.94 -5.63
N ALA A 145 -19.31 1.53 -5.00
CA ALA A 145 -19.29 1.73 -3.55
C ALA A 145 -20.38 2.71 -3.09
N LEU A 146 -20.51 3.85 -3.76
CA LEU A 146 -21.56 4.84 -3.46
C LEU A 146 -22.97 4.25 -3.62
N MET A 147 -23.20 3.50 -4.70
CA MET A 147 -24.48 2.79 -4.89
C MET A 147 -24.74 1.74 -3.81
N ALA A 148 -23.70 1.03 -3.34
CA ALA A 148 -23.84 0.06 -2.28
C ALA A 148 -24.16 0.73 -0.93
N VAL A 149 -23.53 1.86 -0.60
CA VAL A 149 -23.85 2.71 0.55
C VAL A 149 -25.32 3.10 0.54
N GLN A 150 -25.81 3.61 -0.60
CA GLN A 150 -27.20 4.04 -0.75
C GLN A 150 -28.18 2.87 -0.54
N ARG A 151 -27.98 1.73 -1.21
CA ARG A 151 -28.87 0.57 -1.06
C ARG A 151 -28.87 0.00 0.36
N THR A 152 -27.72 -0.08 1.01
CA THR A 152 -27.63 -0.55 2.40
C THR A 152 -28.39 0.37 3.34
N THR A 153 -28.25 1.67 3.15
CA THR A 153 -28.93 2.71 3.95
C THR A 153 -30.43 2.68 3.73
N ASP A 154 -30.89 2.60 2.48
CA ASP A 154 -32.31 2.49 2.14
C ASP A 154 -32.93 1.25 2.81
N TRP A 155 -32.21 0.12 2.82
CA TRP A 155 -32.65 -1.09 3.49
C TRP A 155 -32.76 -0.89 5.01
N LEU A 156 -31.72 -0.32 5.64
CA LEU A 156 -31.70 -0.09 7.09
C LEU A 156 -32.80 0.89 7.54
N ILE A 157 -32.96 2.02 6.84
CA ILE A 157 -34.05 2.97 7.10
C ILE A 157 -35.40 2.29 6.91
N GLY A 158 -35.56 1.44 5.89
CA GLY A 158 -36.77 0.65 5.66
C GLY A 158 -37.05 -0.41 6.74
N ARG A 159 -36.11 -0.72 7.63
CA ARG A 159 -36.30 -1.60 8.80
C ARG A 159 -36.66 -0.86 10.08
N MET A 160 -36.58 0.47 10.08
CA MET A 160 -37.01 1.26 11.23
C MET A 160 -38.54 1.24 11.34
N ILE A 161 -39.04 1.03 12.55
CA ILE A 161 -40.48 0.99 12.83
C ILE A 161 -40.97 2.42 13.06
N ASP A 162 -42.09 2.79 12.43
CA ASP A 162 -42.69 4.13 12.51
C ASP A 162 -41.67 5.25 12.22
N GLY A 163 -40.88 5.06 11.16
CA GLY A 163 -39.82 5.99 10.75
C GLY A 163 -38.78 6.23 11.84
N GLY A 164 -38.52 5.25 12.71
CA GLY A 164 -37.54 5.31 13.79
C GLY A 164 -38.14 5.48 15.19
N ARG A 165 -39.42 5.88 15.33
CA ARG A 165 -40.01 6.13 16.67
C ARG A 165 -40.10 4.89 17.55
N ALA A 166 -40.04 3.71 16.96
CA ALA A 166 -40.07 2.43 17.65
C ALA A 166 -38.85 1.56 17.33
N GLY A 167 -37.69 2.19 17.08
CA GLY A 167 -36.43 1.47 16.88
C GLY A 167 -36.43 0.58 15.63
N PHE A 168 -35.77 -0.56 15.74
CA PHE A 168 -35.74 -1.63 14.74
C PHE A 168 -36.55 -2.84 15.22
N ALA A 169 -36.94 -3.72 14.29
CA ALA A 169 -37.57 -4.98 14.68
C ALA A 169 -36.58 -5.90 15.44
N GLY A 170 -37.02 -6.44 16.58
CA GLY A 170 -36.24 -7.39 17.36
C GLY A 170 -36.08 -8.74 16.64
N HIS A 171 -34.83 -9.15 16.38
CA HIS A 171 -34.51 -10.39 15.65
C HIS A 171 -33.70 -11.42 16.48
N TYR A 172 -33.38 -11.11 17.75
CA TYR A 172 -32.45 -11.91 18.57
C TYR A 172 -33.13 -12.79 19.64
N THR A 173 -34.44 -13.04 19.53
CA THR A 173 -35.18 -13.85 20.51
C THR A 173 -34.76 -15.33 20.47
N GLY A 174 -34.51 -15.94 21.63
CA GLY A 174 -34.28 -17.39 21.77
C GLY A 174 -32.83 -17.87 21.67
N ARG A 175 -31.84 -16.97 21.77
CA ARG A 175 -30.41 -17.35 21.86
C ARG A 175 -30.00 -17.70 23.30
N GLU A 176 -29.00 -18.56 23.46
CA GLU A 176 -28.44 -18.94 24.77
C GLU A 176 -27.86 -17.72 25.51
N VAL A 177 -27.20 -16.82 24.78
CA VAL A 177 -26.77 -15.51 25.30
C VAL A 177 -27.77 -14.45 24.85
N ARG A 178 -28.33 -13.73 25.83
CA ARG A 178 -29.22 -12.59 25.58
C ARG A 178 -28.44 -11.48 24.86
N VAL A 179 -28.90 -11.08 23.69
CA VAL A 179 -28.41 -9.90 22.96
C VAL A 179 -29.42 -8.77 23.17
N PRO A 180 -29.05 -7.66 23.82
CA PRO A 180 -29.98 -6.56 24.03
C PRO A 180 -30.28 -5.87 22.69
N GLU A 181 -31.51 -5.43 22.47
CA GLU A 181 -31.89 -4.76 21.22
C GLU A 181 -31.14 -3.43 21.01
N THR A 182 -30.76 -2.80 22.13
CA THR A 182 -30.03 -1.51 22.19
C THR A 182 -28.65 -1.55 21.53
N VAL A 183 -28.08 -2.72 21.23
CA VAL A 183 -26.86 -2.82 20.39
C VAL A 183 -27.04 -2.17 19.02
N HIS A 184 -28.28 -2.04 18.52
CA HIS A 184 -28.56 -1.32 17.28
C HIS A 184 -28.24 0.19 17.35
N LEU A 185 -28.03 0.77 18.54
CA LEU A 185 -27.45 2.11 18.66
C LEU A 185 -26.15 2.25 17.85
N TYR A 186 -25.34 1.19 17.80
CA TYR A 186 -24.06 1.18 17.10
C TYR A 186 -24.16 1.16 15.58
N VAL A 187 -25.38 1.04 15.03
CA VAL A 187 -25.68 1.20 13.59
C VAL A 187 -25.91 2.68 13.23
N LEU A 188 -26.39 3.48 14.19
CA LEU A 188 -26.84 4.86 13.95
C LEU A 188 -25.73 5.82 13.50
N PRO A 189 -24.48 5.76 14.01
CA PRO A 189 -23.40 6.65 13.53
C PRO A 189 -23.15 6.54 12.02
N ALA A 190 -23.12 5.31 11.48
CA ALA A 190 -22.90 5.09 10.05
C ALA A 190 -24.09 5.59 9.20
N LEU A 191 -25.32 5.43 9.70
CA LEU A 191 -26.50 5.97 9.03
C LEU A 191 -26.50 7.50 9.01
N LEU A 192 -26.05 8.14 10.09
CA LEU A 192 -25.94 9.60 10.16
C LEU A 192 -24.86 10.12 9.19
N ALA A 193 -23.68 9.50 9.18
CA ALA A 193 -22.62 9.83 8.23
C ALA A 193 -23.09 9.66 6.77
N THR A 194 -23.91 8.63 6.50
CA THR A 194 -24.48 8.43 5.17
C THR A 194 -25.55 9.48 4.83
N ALA A 195 -26.36 9.89 5.81
CA ALA A 195 -27.35 10.95 5.61
C ALA A 195 -26.68 12.27 5.20
N ASP A 196 -25.53 12.59 5.79
CA ASP A 196 -24.72 13.74 5.41
C ASP A 196 -24.10 13.57 4.02
N LEU A 197 -23.47 12.42 3.75
CA LEU A 197 -22.87 12.09 2.44
C LEU A 197 -23.88 12.19 1.29
N LEU A 198 -25.11 11.72 1.49
CA LEU A 198 -26.17 11.71 0.48
C LEU A 198 -27.06 12.96 0.51
N ASN A 199 -26.80 13.91 1.41
CA ASN A 199 -27.62 15.09 1.65
C ASN A 199 -29.13 14.76 1.87
N ARG A 200 -29.39 13.80 2.78
CA ARG A 200 -30.74 13.27 3.10
C ARG A 200 -31.16 13.64 4.52
N PRO A 201 -31.67 14.86 4.76
CA PRO A 201 -32.08 15.29 6.10
C PRO A 201 -33.22 14.44 6.68
N ASP A 202 -34.02 13.79 5.85
CA ASP A 202 -35.06 12.85 6.28
C ASP A 202 -34.48 11.54 6.86
N TYR A 203 -33.33 11.08 6.37
CA TYR A 203 -32.60 9.96 6.97
C TYR A 203 -32.04 10.33 8.33
N ALA A 204 -31.38 11.49 8.43
CA ALA A 204 -30.89 12.01 9.71
C ALA A 204 -32.04 12.13 10.74
N ALA A 205 -33.21 12.64 10.32
CA ALA A 205 -34.37 12.74 11.19
C ALA A 205 -34.91 11.38 11.66
N ALA A 206 -34.86 10.34 10.81
CA ALA A 206 -35.24 8.97 11.20
C ALA A 206 -34.25 8.37 12.19
N VAL A 207 -32.95 8.59 11.97
CA VAL A 207 -31.88 8.17 12.88
C VAL A 207 -32.05 8.79 14.26
N TRP A 208 -32.31 10.10 14.34
CA TRP A 208 -32.50 10.77 15.64
C TRP A 208 -33.77 10.30 16.38
N ARG A 209 -34.86 10.00 15.67
CA ARG A 209 -36.04 9.38 16.30
C ARG A 209 -35.73 7.98 16.86
N CYS A 210 -34.94 7.20 16.12
CA CYS A 210 -34.46 5.89 16.54
C CYS A 210 -33.54 5.98 17.76
N PHE A 211 -32.66 6.97 17.78
CA PHE A 211 -31.83 7.30 18.93
C PHE A 211 -32.67 7.64 20.18
N ASP A 212 -33.64 8.55 20.05
CA ASP A 212 -34.53 8.95 21.15
C ASP A 212 -35.32 7.76 21.72
N HIS A 213 -35.75 6.82 20.86
CA HIS A 213 -36.39 5.59 21.28
C HIS A 213 -35.47 4.74 22.16
N TYR A 214 -34.23 4.49 21.70
CA TYR A 214 -33.29 3.66 22.45
C TYR A 214 -32.82 4.31 23.75
N LEU A 215 -32.79 5.65 23.85
CA LEU A 215 -32.54 6.35 25.11
C LEU A 215 -33.57 6.08 26.21
N GLN A 216 -34.80 5.71 25.82
CA GLN A 216 -35.88 5.38 26.76
C GLN A 216 -36.00 3.86 26.97
N HIS A 217 -35.18 3.05 26.29
CA HIS A 217 -35.27 1.61 26.35
C HIS A 217 -34.73 1.09 27.68
N ARG A 218 -35.51 0.23 28.35
CA ARG A 218 -35.18 -0.29 29.69
C ARG A 218 -33.89 -1.12 29.76
N ASP A 219 -33.45 -1.64 28.61
CA ASP A 219 -32.28 -2.50 28.50
C ASP A 219 -30.98 -1.72 28.19
N LEU A 220 -31.04 -0.39 28.08
CA LEU A 220 -29.89 0.46 27.79
C LEU A 220 -28.89 0.49 28.95
N LEU A 221 -27.61 0.30 28.64
CA LEU A 221 -26.46 0.42 29.54
C LEU A 221 -26.53 -0.47 30.79
N ILE A 222 -27.06 -1.68 30.66
CA ILE A 222 -27.02 -2.68 31.75
C ILE A 222 -25.56 -3.11 31.98
N ALA A 223 -24.98 -2.66 33.09
CA ALA A 223 -23.57 -2.94 33.42
C ALA A 223 -23.24 -4.45 33.58
N ASP A 224 -24.25 -5.27 33.88
CA ASP A 224 -24.11 -6.72 34.04
C ASP A 224 -24.34 -7.51 32.73
N ASP A 225 -24.71 -6.88 31.62
CA ASP A 225 -24.72 -7.54 30.31
C ASP A 225 -23.28 -7.85 29.84
N LEU A 226 -23.16 -8.71 28.81
CA LEU A 226 -21.86 -9.01 28.21
C LEU A 226 -21.17 -7.71 27.76
N THR A 227 -19.94 -7.49 28.22
CA THR A 227 -19.27 -6.18 28.06
C THR A 227 -19.02 -5.79 26.61
N CYS A 228 -19.01 -6.73 25.66
CA CYS A 228 -18.96 -6.36 24.23
C CYS A 228 -20.29 -5.76 23.73
N PHE A 229 -21.45 -6.17 24.27
CA PHE A 229 -22.72 -5.52 23.95
C PHE A 229 -22.80 -4.13 24.57
N LEU A 230 -22.37 -4.01 25.83
CA LEU A 230 -22.25 -2.72 26.50
C LEU A 230 -21.27 -1.79 25.77
N GLY A 231 -20.17 -2.32 25.26
CA GLY A 231 -19.20 -1.60 24.45
C GLY A 231 -19.81 -0.96 23.21
N TYR A 232 -20.67 -1.68 22.47
CA TYR A 232 -21.39 -1.13 21.31
C TYR A 232 -22.26 0.06 21.68
N GLU A 233 -23.00 -0.01 22.80
CA GLU A 233 -23.86 1.08 23.26
C GLU A 233 -23.06 2.30 23.71
N LEU A 234 -22.00 2.09 24.50
CA LEU A 234 -21.13 3.15 24.99
C LEU A 234 -20.41 3.87 23.86
N GLU A 235 -19.83 3.10 22.92
CA GLU A 235 -19.12 3.68 21.78
C GLU A 235 -20.08 4.43 20.86
N ALA A 236 -21.29 3.91 20.62
CA ALA A 236 -22.32 4.60 19.85
C ALA A 236 -22.70 5.94 20.46
N LEU A 237 -22.93 6.00 21.78
CA LEU A 237 -23.26 7.25 22.48
C LEU A 237 -22.15 8.30 22.31
N ILE A 238 -20.89 7.88 22.40
CA ILE A 238 -19.73 8.75 22.19
C ILE A 238 -19.67 9.24 20.73
N GLU A 239 -19.85 8.36 19.74
CA GLU A 239 -19.85 8.72 18.31
C GLU A 239 -21.00 9.65 17.93
N LEU A 240 -22.15 9.53 18.60
CA LEU A 240 -23.31 10.39 18.40
C LEU A 240 -23.22 11.73 19.18
N GLY A 241 -22.06 12.03 19.78
CA GLY A 241 -21.81 13.28 20.49
C GLY A 241 -22.51 13.38 21.85
N ARG A 242 -22.84 12.24 22.47
CA ARG A 242 -23.56 12.13 23.75
C ARG A 242 -22.72 11.41 24.81
N ALA A 243 -21.42 11.77 24.88
CA ALA A 243 -20.46 11.15 25.79
C ALA A 243 -20.88 11.24 27.27
N GLU A 244 -21.61 12.30 27.65
CA GLU A 244 -22.14 12.50 29.01
C GLU A 244 -23.10 11.39 29.46
N LEU A 245 -23.72 10.66 28.52
CA LEU A 245 -24.56 9.51 28.82
C LEU A 245 -23.75 8.22 29.06
N ALA A 246 -22.55 8.11 28.47
CA ALA A 246 -21.67 6.96 28.61
C ALA A 246 -20.77 7.05 29.86
N GLU A 247 -20.40 8.27 30.26
CA GLU A 247 -19.48 8.54 31.37
C GLU A 247 -19.84 7.87 32.70
N PRO A 248 -21.11 7.87 33.18
CA PRO A 248 -21.45 7.24 34.47
C PRO A 248 -21.17 5.74 34.50
N THR A 249 -21.49 5.04 33.40
CA THR A 249 -21.26 3.59 33.26
C THR A 249 -19.76 3.30 33.10
N LEU A 250 -19.02 4.09 32.31
CA LEU A 250 -17.57 3.96 32.20
C LEU A 250 -16.86 4.20 33.55
N ALA A 251 -17.34 5.15 34.36
CA ALA A 251 -16.83 5.38 35.71
C ALA A 251 -17.16 4.24 36.67
N LEU A 252 -18.31 3.57 36.51
CA LEU A 252 -18.63 2.35 37.25
C LEU A 252 -17.65 1.23 36.90
N LEU A 253 -17.47 0.94 35.60
CA LEU A 253 -16.57 -0.11 35.13
C LEU A 253 -15.11 0.17 35.53
N GLN A 254 -14.67 1.43 35.52
CA GLN A 254 -13.37 1.84 36.05
C GLN A 254 -13.19 1.44 37.53
N ARG A 255 -14.20 1.65 38.37
CA ARG A 255 -14.14 1.26 39.80
C ARG A 255 -14.07 -0.25 39.99
N GLU A 256 -14.65 -1.01 39.06
CA GLU A 256 -14.64 -2.48 39.03
C GLU A 256 -13.37 -3.06 38.42
N GLN A 257 -12.56 -2.26 37.72
CA GLN A 257 -11.33 -2.71 37.07
C GLN A 257 -10.36 -3.30 38.10
N ARG A 258 -9.85 -4.51 37.84
CA ARG A 258 -8.86 -5.22 38.67
C ARG A 258 -7.80 -5.79 37.75
N ASP A 259 -6.53 -5.58 38.13
CA ASP A 259 -5.35 -5.99 37.35
C ASP A 259 -5.42 -5.57 35.87
N GLY A 260 -6.07 -4.42 35.60
CA GLY A 260 -6.26 -3.85 34.28
C GLY A 260 -7.47 -4.36 33.49
N ALA A 261 -8.21 -5.36 33.97
CA ALA A 261 -9.38 -5.89 33.27
C ALA A 261 -10.70 -5.63 34.02
N VAL A 262 -11.81 -5.72 33.28
CA VAL A 262 -13.18 -5.67 33.80
C VAL A 262 -13.87 -6.99 33.46
N ARG A 263 -14.69 -7.50 34.40
CA ARG A 263 -15.44 -8.75 34.22
C ARG A 263 -16.24 -8.76 32.92
N GLY A 264 -16.35 -9.93 32.30
CA GLY A 264 -17.06 -10.10 31.02
C GLY A 264 -18.56 -9.84 31.11
N MET A 265 -19.18 -10.12 32.25
CA MET A 265 -20.59 -9.82 32.54
C MET A 265 -20.85 -9.85 34.06
N GLY A 266 -22.08 -9.61 34.49
CA GLY A 266 -22.48 -9.71 35.90
C GLY A 266 -22.24 -11.10 36.48
N GLY A 267 -21.70 -11.16 37.71
CA GLY A 267 -21.56 -12.41 38.46
C GLY A 267 -20.43 -13.35 38.02
N VAL A 268 -19.63 -12.98 37.02
CA VAL A 268 -18.50 -13.80 36.53
C VAL A 268 -17.14 -13.19 36.86
N ARG A 269 -16.08 -14.01 36.79
CA ARG A 269 -14.68 -13.59 36.98
C ARG A 269 -13.86 -13.59 35.69
N TRP A 270 -14.35 -14.24 34.63
CA TRP A 270 -13.70 -14.23 33.33
C TRP A 270 -13.87 -12.88 32.63
N ILE A 271 -13.00 -12.61 31.67
CA ILE A 271 -12.90 -11.33 30.93
C ILE A 271 -13.38 -11.56 29.50
N CYS A 272 -14.25 -10.68 28.99
CA CYS A 272 -14.60 -10.65 27.57
C CYS A 272 -13.58 -9.75 26.84
N THR A 273 -12.70 -10.35 26.05
CA THR A 273 -11.59 -9.66 25.37
C THR A 273 -12.05 -8.53 24.43
N PRO A 274 -13.01 -8.75 23.51
CA PRO A 274 -13.49 -7.68 22.65
C PRO A 274 -14.18 -6.56 23.45
N GLY A 275 -14.89 -6.93 24.53
CA GLY A 275 -15.50 -5.96 25.44
C GLY A 275 -14.45 -5.07 26.11
N LEU A 276 -13.39 -5.66 26.68
CA LEU A 276 -12.32 -4.89 27.31
C LEU A 276 -11.61 -3.96 26.33
N ALA A 277 -11.33 -4.44 25.11
CA ALA A 277 -10.71 -3.62 24.06
C ALA A 277 -11.60 -2.44 23.66
N GLN A 278 -12.91 -2.66 23.52
CA GLN A 278 -13.86 -1.60 23.18
C GLN A 278 -14.09 -0.61 24.34
N LEU A 279 -14.02 -1.06 25.59
CA LEU A 279 -14.00 -0.15 26.74
C LEU A 279 -12.76 0.75 26.74
N ALA A 280 -11.59 0.21 26.34
CA ALA A 280 -10.39 1.03 26.14
C ALA A 280 -10.59 2.10 25.05
N VAL A 281 -11.23 1.76 23.92
CA VAL A 281 -11.65 2.75 22.90
C VAL A 281 -12.50 3.85 23.53
N CYS A 282 -13.53 3.48 24.28
CA CYS A 282 -14.44 4.44 24.92
C CYS A 282 -13.70 5.37 25.90
N TRP A 283 -12.89 4.82 26.81
CA TRP A 283 -12.12 5.59 27.78
C TRP A 283 -11.13 6.56 27.10
N TYR A 284 -10.42 6.15 26.04
CA TYR A 284 -9.54 7.06 25.31
C TYR A 284 -10.31 8.19 24.61
N ARG A 285 -11.49 7.90 24.04
CA ARG A 285 -12.31 8.91 23.34
C ARG A 285 -12.83 9.99 24.30
N ILE A 286 -13.16 9.63 25.54
CA ILE A 286 -13.58 10.59 26.58
C ILE A 286 -12.39 11.19 27.38
N GLY A 287 -11.16 10.92 26.97
CA GLY A 287 -9.95 11.49 27.61
C GLY A 287 -9.51 10.80 28.90
N GLN A 288 -10.12 9.68 29.31
CA GLN A 288 -9.72 8.91 30.48
C GLN A 288 -8.57 7.94 30.15
N ARG A 289 -7.35 8.46 30.11
CA ARG A 289 -6.17 7.69 29.69
C ARG A 289 -5.81 6.51 30.62
N ALA A 290 -5.81 6.72 31.94
CA ALA A 290 -5.34 5.71 32.89
C ALA A 290 -6.08 4.36 32.83
N PRO A 291 -7.42 4.29 32.89
CA PRO A 291 -8.13 3.01 32.79
C PRO A 291 -7.94 2.34 31.42
N ALA A 292 -7.83 3.14 30.36
CA ALA A 292 -7.56 2.64 29.01
C ALA A 292 -6.15 2.02 28.88
N ASP A 293 -5.12 2.70 29.38
CA ASP A 293 -3.73 2.19 29.38
C ASP A 293 -3.61 0.88 30.18
N TRP A 294 -4.34 0.76 31.30
CA TRP A 294 -4.41 -0.49 32.08
C TRP A 294 -5.08 -1.63 31.32
N ALA A 295 -6.20 -1.36 30.64
CA ALA A 295 -6.87 -2.34 29.78
C ALA A 295 -5.97 -2.79 28.62
N MET A 296 -5.29 -1.84 27.97
CA MET A 296 -4.36 -2.13 26.89
C MET A 296 -3.15 -2.96 27.37
N THR A 297 -2.63 -2.68 28.56
CA THR A 297 -1.54 -3.46 29.16
C THR A 297 -1.98 -4.90 29.42
N TRP A 298 -3.21 -5.09 29.91
CA TRP A 298 -3.77 -6.44 30.07
C TRP A 298 -3.90 -7.15 28.72
N LEU A 299 -4.43 -6.47 27.69
CA LEU A 299 -4.59 -7.04 26.35
C LEU A 299 -3.24 -7.41 25.73
N ASP A 300 -2.23 -6.55 25.82
CA ASP A 300 -0.89 -6.84 25.31
C ASP A 300 -0.29 -8.12 25.95
N ALA A 301 -0.56 -8.35 27.24
CA ALA A 301 -0.09 -9.52 27.98
C ALA A 301 -0.88 -10.81 27.70
N HIS A 302 -2.10 -10.71 27.17
CA HIS A 302 -3.00 -11.84 26.89
C HIS A 302 -3.22 -12.08 25.40
N GLN A 303 -2.45 -11.43 24.52
CA GLN A 303 -2.46 -11.73 23.10
C GLN A 303 -1.83 -13.10 22.84
N GLU A 304 -2.48 -13.91 22.00
CA GLU A 304 -1.96 -15.22 21.62
C GLU A 304 -0.64 -15.10 20.85
N PRO A 305 0.24 -16.13 20.88
CA PRO A 305 1.54 -16.10 20.22
C PRO A 305 1.49 -15.84 18.72
N ASP A 306 0.35 -16.09 18.08
CA ASP A 306 0.14 -15.89 16.66
C ASP A 306 -0.46 -14.50 16.33
N GLY A 307 -0.79 -13.71 17.36
CA GLY A 307 -1.33 -12.35 17.26
C GLY A 307 -2.84 -12.23 17.49
N GLY A 308 -3.55 -13.36 17.62
CA GLY A 308 -4.99 -13.39 17.87
C GLY A 308 -5.38 -13.14 19.32
N PHE A 309 -6.70 -13.18 19.56
CA PHE A 309 -7.30 -13.06 20.87
C PHE A 309 -8.50 -13.99 20.98
N PHE A 310 -8.57 -14.82 22.02
CA PHE A 310 -9.78 -15.57 22.33
C PHE A 310 -10.92 -14.64 22.72
N GLY A 311 -12.17 -15.10 22.57
CA GLY A 311 -13.33 -14.32 22.97
C GLY A 311 -13.40 -14.02 24.46
N SER A 312 -12.92 -14.93 25.29
CA SER A 312 -12.81 -14.70 26.73
C SER A 312 -11.65 -15.46 27.36
N TYR A 313 -11.18 -14.93 28.49
CA TYR A 313 -10.10 -15.49 29.31
C TYR A 313 -10.52 -15.60 30.78
N GLY A 314 -10.03 -16.63 31.47
CA GLY A 314 -10.23 -16.84 32.91
C GLY A 314 -11.09 -18.06 33.22
N GLU A 315 -11.16 -18.40 34.51
CA GLU A 315 -11.89 -19.57 34.99
C GLU A 315 -13.41 -19.44 34.72
N GLY A 316 -13.99 -20.48 34.12
CA GLY A 316 -15.41 -20.51 33.77
C GLY A 316 -15.77 -19.60 32.59
N ALA A 317 -14.80 -19.26 31.74
CA ALA A 317 -15.03 -18.59 30.47
C ALA A 317 -16.13 -19.32 29.67
N SER A 318 -16.95 -18.55 28.97
CA SER A 318 -18.11 -19.11 28.24
C SER A 318 -18.41 -18.35 26.95
N TYR A 319 -17.72 -17.23 26.70
CA TYR A 319 -17.86 -16.48 25.46
C TYR A 319 -16.71 -16.81 24.52
N LEU A 320 -16.95 -17.77 23.61
CA LEU A 320 -15.99 -18.20 22.59
C LEU A 320 -14.59 -18.47 23.18
N GLU A 321 -14.56 -19.24 24.27
CA GLU A 321 -13.30 -19.70 24.88
C GLU A 321 -12.50 -20.51 23.86
N HIS A 322 -11.18 -20.30 23.84
CA HIS A 322 -10.25 -20.98 22.92
C HIS A 322 -10.53 -20.77 21.42
N VAL A 323 -11.39 -19.81 21.06
CA VAL A 323 -11.69 -19.44 19.69
C VAL A 323 -11.27 -18.00 19.47
N GLU A 324 -10.32 -17.80 18.56
CA GLU A 324 -9.84 -16.46 18.22
C GLU A 324 -10.81 -15.79 17.27
N ILE A 325 -11.09 -14.51 17.51
CA ILE A 325 -12.14 -13.77 16.81
C ILE A 325 -11.64 -12.43 16.29
N PRO A 326 -11.93 -12.04 15.03
CA PRO A 326 -11.32 -10.84 14.45
C PRO A 326 -11.81 -9.54 15.07
N TRP A 327 -12.99 -9.51 15.70
CA TRP A 327 -13.49 -8.28 16.31
C TRP A 327 -12.78 -7.94 17.62
N ALA A 328 -12.23 -8.93 18.34
CA ALA A 328 -11.30 -8.65 19.43
C ALA A 328 -10.05 -7.93 18.91
N THR A 329 -9.47 -8.44 17.82
CA THR A 329 -8.34 -7.83 17.13
C THR A 329 -8.66 -6.43 16.59
N LYS A 330 -9.85 -6.22 16.02
CA LYS A 330 -10.34 -4.91 15.57
C LYS A 330 -10.32 -3.89 16.69
N PHE A 331 -11.03 -4.16 17.79
CA PHE A 331 -11.14 -3.20 18.88
C PHE A 331 -9.81 -2.97 19.58
N TYR A 332 -8.95 -4.00 19.64
CA TYR A 332 -7.59 -3.86 20.14
C TYR A 332 -6.77 -2.88 19.28
N LEU A 333 -6.83 -3.00 17.95
CA LEU A 333 -6.12 -2.11 17.03
C LEU A 333 -6.67 -0.67 17.07
N ASP A 334 -7.99 -0.50 17.18
CA ASP A 334 -8.59 0.83 17.35
C ASP A 334 -8.16 1.48 18.67
N ALA A 335 -8.20 0.72 19.76
CA ALA A 335 -7.72 1.18 21.06
C ALA A 335 -6.22 1.48 21.02
N HIS A 336 -5.43 0.72 20.25
CA HIS A 336 -4.03 1.01 20.03
C HIS A 336 -3.80 2.33 19.28
N ARG A 337 -4.56 2.62 18.21
CA ARG A 337 -4.48 3.91 17.51
C ARG A 337 -4.81 5.06 18.44
N LEU A 338 -5.80 4.89 19.31
CA LEU A 338 -6.14 5.86 20.34
C LEU A 338 -5.09 5.98 21.45
N ARG A 339 -4.47 4.87 21.88
CA ARG A 339 -3.32 4.86 22.79
C ARG A 339 -2.15 5.66 22.23
N LEU A 340 -1.82 5.40 20.96
CA LEU A 340 -0.80 6.16 20.25
C LEU A 340 -1.20 7.63 20.23
N ALA A 341 -2.42 7.98 19.76
CA ALA A 341 -3.02 9.32 19.73
C ALA A 341 -2.98 10.10 21.06
N ARG A 342 -2.92 9.43 22.21
CA ARG A 342 -2.92 10.03 23.56
C ARG A 342 -1.62 9.83 24.35
N SER A 343 -0.61 9.22 23.74
CA SER A 343 0.73 9.10 24.33
C SER A 343 1.34 10.49 24.53
N ALA A 344 2.12 10.65 25.60
CA ALA A 344 2.75 11.94 25.92
C ALA A 344 3.69 12.37 24.78
N ALA A 345 3.74 13.67 24.49
CA ALA A 345 4.78 14.22 23.64
C ALA A 345 6.13 14.17 24.35
N ASP A 346 7.21 13.94 23.60
CA ASP A 346 8.57 13.90 24.15
C ASP A 346 9.01 15.28 24.68
N SER A 347 10.07 15.28 25.50
CA SER A 347 10.53 16.49 26.18
C SER A 347 11.28 17.43 25.22
N VAL A 348 11.47 18.69 25.64
CA VAL A 348 12.13 19.73 24.81
C VAL A 348 13.60 19.41 24.55
N ALA A 349 14.32 18.88 25.54
CA ALA A 349 15.74 18.54 25.43
C ALA A 349 15.99 17.46 24.38
N ASP A 350 15.06 16.50 24.27
CA ASP A 350 15.11 15.40 23.30
C ASP A 350 15.02 15.89 21.85
N THR A 351 14.37 17.04 21.63
CA THR A 351 14.19 17.61 20.28
C THR A 351 15.43 18.37 19.80
N GLU A 352 16.12 19.11 20.66
CA GLU A 352 17.33 19.86 20.26
C GLU A 352 18.47 18.92 19.84
N ALA A 353 18.65 17.80 20.55
CA ALA A 353 19.62 16.77 20.16
C ALA A 353 19.33 16.16 18.78
N LEU A 354 18.05 15.97 18.42
CA LEU A 354 17.65 15.49 17.10
C LEU A 354 17.96 16.48 15.97
N LEU A 355 17.99 17.77 16.27
CA LEU A 355 18.30 18.83 15.30
C LEU A 355 19.80 18.97 15.06
N ASP A 356 20.60 18.91 16.13
CA ASP A 356 22.06 18.93 16.02
C ASP A 356 22.58 17.67 15.32
N ALA A 357 21.84 16.57 15.44
CA ALA A 357 22.07 15.33 14.73
C ALA A 357 21.79 15.41 13.21
N LEU A 358 21.09 16.44 12.72
CA LEU A 358 20.73 16.51 11.31
C LEU A 358 21.94 16.80 10.43
N PRO A 359 22.23 15.94 9.44
CA PRO A 359 23.38 16.15 8.57
C PRO A 359 23.19 17.39 7.69
N GLU A 360 24.28 18.14 7.46
CA GLU A 360 24.25 19.34 6.60
C GLU A 360 23.89 19.02 5.15
N GLN A 361 24.18 17.80 4.67
CA GLN A 361 24.01 17.43 3.27
C GLN A 361 22.55 17.53 2.78
N PRO A 362 21.54 16.90 3.43
CA PRO A 362 20.14 17.13 3.08
C PRO A 362 19.74 18.61 3.14
N ILE A 363 20.12 19.32 4.20
CA ILE A 363 19.75 20.73 4.43
C ILE A 363 20.31 21.64 3.33
N ALA A 364 21.59 21.48 3.00
CA ALA A 364 22.28 22.28 1.98
C ALA A 364 21.74 22.03 0.56
N SER A 365 21.08 20.89 0.32
CA SER A 365 20.48 20.56 -0.97
C SER A 365 19.07 21.14 -1.17
N LEU A 366 18.49 21.73 -0.13
CA LEU A 366 17.17 22.34 -0.18
C LEU A 366 17.21 23.65 -0.97
N ARG A 367 16.18 23.85 -1.79
CA ARG A 367 15.93 25.15 -2.44
C ARG A 367 15.41 26.14 -1.39
N PRO A 368 15.64 27.46 -1.55
CA PRO A 368 15.10 28.47 -0.64
C PRO A 368 13.58 28.38 -0.42
N ASP A 369 12.83 27.97 -1.44
CA ASP A 369 11.38 27.74 -1.44
C ASP A 369 10.99 26.25 -1.35
N GLY A 370 11.94 25.39 -0.94
CA GLY A 370 11.77 23.94 -0.87
C GLY A 370 10.64 23.51 0.08
N HIS A 371 10.16 22.29 -0.12
CA HIS A 371 9.09 21.67 0.65
C HIS A 371 9.65 20.61 1.60
N LEU A 372 9.48 20.82 2.89
CA LEU A 372 9.87 19.85 3.92
C LEU A 372 8.62 19.24 4.58
N LEU A 373 8.65 17.92 4.72
CA LEU A 373 7.69 17.17 5.50
C LEU A 373 8.37 16.63 6.76
N ALA A 374 7.77 16.86 7.92
CA ALA A 374 8.11 16.14 9.13
C ALA A 374 6.93 15.27 9.58
N VAL A 375 7.23 14.01 9.89
CA VAL A 375 6.24 12.99 10.24
C VAL A 375 6.38 12.61 11.71
N GLY A 376 5.26 12.59 12.43
CA GLY A 376 5.18 12.29 13.85
C GLY A 376 4.96 13.53 14.71
N ARG A 377 4.68 13.33 16.00
CA ARG A 377 4.41 14.44 16.93
C ARG A 377 5.61 15.35 17.16
N ASP A 378 6.81 14.79 17.08
CA ASP A 378 8.07 15.50 17.33
C ASP A 378 8.36 16.55 16.24
N ALA A 379 7.67 16.42 15.09
CA ALA A 379 7.74 17.33 13.96
C ALA A 379 7.57 18.79 14.36
N GLY A 380 6.57 19.12 15.20
CA GLY A 380 6.27 20.51 15.55
C GLY A 380 7.45 21.26 16.19
N ARG A 381 8.29 20.55 16.95
CA ARG A 381 9.43 21.14 17.66
C ARG A 381 10.71 21.15 16.80
N VAL A 382 10.95 20.08 16.02
CA VAL A 382 12.03 20.04 15.00
C VAL A 382 11.85 21.18 13.99
N LEU A 383 10.61 21.49 13.60
CA LEU A 383 10.33 22.58 12.67
C LEU A 383 10.69 23.98 13.20
N SER A 384 10.42 24.28 14.48
CA SER A 384 10.72 25.59 15.08
C SER A 384 12.21 25.93 15.00
N ALA A 385 13.09 24.94 15.11
CA ALA A 385 14.53 25.15 14.99
C ALA A 385 15.01 25.17 13.53
N LEU A 386 14.46 24.33 12.65
CA LEU A 386 14.80 24.36 11.22
C LEU A 386 14.42 25.70 10.58
N ARG A 387 13.31 26.33 11.00
CA ARG A 387 12.92 27.66 10.54
C ARG A 387 13.92 28.76 10.89
N ARG A 388 14.62 28.66 12.02
CA ARG A 388 15.72 29.61 12.35
C ARG A 388 16.85 29.52 11.33
N ARG A 389 17.06 28.36 10.72
CA ARG A 389 18.09 28.10 9.71
C ARG A 389 17.60 28.38 8.28
N LEU A 390 16.32 28.13 8.01
CA LEU A 390 15.68 28.25 6.68
C LEU A 390 14.33 28.99 6.82
N PRO A 391 14.32 30.34 6.80
CA PRO A 391 13.11 31.12 7.09
C PRO A 391 12.03 31.04 6.00
N ASP A 392 12.41 30.79 4.75
CA ASP A 392 11.52 30.81 3.57
C ASP A 392 10.98 29.42 3.16
N ILE A 393 11.38 28.35 3.87
CA ILE A 393 11.02 26.98 3.53
C ILE A 393 9.53 26.70 3.80
N ARG A 394 8.89 25.95 2.90
CA ARG A 394 7.51 25.48 3.10
C ARG A 394 7.49 24.22 3.94
N LEU A 395 6.63 24.23 4.95
CA LEU A 395 6.65 23.26 6.03
C LEU A 395 5.31 22.53 6.13
N THR A 396 5.35 21.20 6.05
CA THR A 396 4.19 20.33 6.32
C THR A 396 4.47 19.43 7.52
N ILE A 397 3.48 19.28 8.40
CA ILE A 397 3.51 18.34 9.52
C ILE A 397 2.36 17.35 9.37
N THR A 398 2.67 16.06 9.53
CA THR A 398 1.64 15.02 9.68
C THR A 398 1.80 14.28 11.00
N SER A 399 0.70 14.14 11.73
CA SER A 399 0.61 13.34 12.95
C SER A 399 -0.75 12.65 13.01
N GLY A 400 -0.82 11.46 13.60
CA GLY A 400 -2.08 10.72 13.74
C GLY A 400 -3.19 11.50 14.46
N THR A 401 -2.81 12.46 15.31
CA THR A 401 -3.70 13.49 15.83
C THR A 401 -3.09 14.88 15.70
N ILE A 402 -3.94 15.87 15.45
CA ILE A 402 -3.60 17.28 15.56
C ILE A 402 -3.69 17.64 17.05
N ASP A 403 -2.59 17.54 17.79
CA ASP A 403 -2.57 18.08 19.15
C ASP A 403 -2.37 19.60 19.09
N THR A 404 -3.17 20.34 19.86
CA THR A 404 -3.00 21.77 20.13
C THR A 404 -1.63 22.14 20.72
N ALA A 405 -0.85 21.15 21.16
CA ALA A 405 0.55 21.31 21.58
C ALA A 405 1.54 21.57 20.42
N VAL A 406 1.10 21.57 19.15
CA VAL A 406 1.82 22.22 18.05
C VAL A 406 1.76 23.73 18.29
N GLY A 407 2.55 24.21 19.25
CA GLY A 407 2.60 25.62 19.63
C GLY A 407 2.82 26.49 18.40
N SER A 408 2.01 27.55 18.27
CA SER A 408 1.95 28.52 17.16
C SER A 408 2.97 28.30 16.04
N THR A 409 2.72 27.32 15.16
CA THR A 409 3.50 27.17 13.93
C THR A 409 2.90 28.10 12.88
N GLU A 410 3.02 29.42 13.09
CA GLU A 410 2.64 30.41 12.08
C GLU A 410 3.27 30.01 10.74
N ASN A 411 2.47 29.73 9.71
CA ASN A 411 2.87 29.30 8.36
C ASN A 411 3.36 27.84 8.17
N ALA A 412 3.04 26.89 9.07
CA ALA A 412 3.16 25.45 8.75
C ALA A 412 1.80 24.84 8.38
N HIS A 413 1.77 23.98 7.37
CA HIS A 413 0.58 23.21 7.00
C HIS A 413 0.50 21.93 7.85
N VAL A 414 -0.44 21.88 8.78
CA VAL A 414 -0.62 20.72 9.69
C VAL A 414 -1.80 19.88 9.21
N LEU A 415 -1.57 18.60 8.99
CA LEU A 415 -2.59 17.64 8.58
C LEU A 415 -2.62 16.42 9.52
N PRO A 416 -3.80 15.88 9.82
CA PRO A 416 -3.88 14.58 10.47
C PRO A 416 -3.42 13.51 9.48
N GLY A 417 -2.66 12.51 9.93
CA GLY A 417 -2.20 11.42 9.07
C GLY A 417 -1.27 10.46 9.79
N TRP A 418 -1.49 9.16 9.60
CA TRP A 418 -0.63 8.11 10.11
C TRP A 418 0.58 7.93 9.19
N ILE A 419 1.75 7.65 9.76
CA ILE A 419 2.97 7.46 8.96
C ILE A 419 2.84 6.28 7.99
N GLU A 420 2.03 5.27 8.34
CA GLU A 420 1.76 4.12 7.49
C GLU A 420 0.81 4.42 6.32
N ALA A 421 0.14 5.58 6.31
CA ALA A 421 -0.79 6.02 5.28
C ALA A 421 -0.87 7.56 5.25
N LEU A 422 0.14 8.21 4.65
CA LEU A 422 0.22 9.66 4.61
C LEU A 422 -0.81 10.22 3.61
N PRO A 423 -1.72 11.14 4.02
CA PRO A 423 -2.71 11.74 3.13
C PRO A 423 -2.09 12.87 2.29
N LEU A 424 -0.95 12.58 1.69
CA LEU A 424 -0.13 13.51 0.93
C LEU A 424 0.14 12.97 -0.47
N PRO A 425 0.21 13.84 -1.50
CA PRO A 425 0.57 13.43 -2.84
C PRO A 425 1.98 12.84 -2.89
N SER A 426 2.18 11.94 -3.86
CA SER A 426 3.51 11.41 -4.16
C SER A 426 4.42 12.53 -4.71
N ASP A 427 5.74 12.31 -4.65
CA ASP A 427 6.74 13.12 -5.36
C ASP A 427 6.76 14.62 -5.06
N THR A 428 6.42 15.02 -3.83
CA THR A 428 6.14 16.42 -3.49
C THR A 428 7.23 17.09 -2.65
N TYR A 429 7.88 16.36 -1.74
CA TYR A 429 8.75 16.94 -0.71
C TYR A 429 10.23 16.80 -1.03
N ASP A 430 10.99 17.88 -0.90
CA ASP A 430 12.46 17.89 -1.03
C ASP A 430 13.15 17.10 0.08
N LEU A 431 12.58 17.15 1.29
CA LEU A 431 13.08 16.45 2.48
C LEU A 431 11.90 15.91 3.30
N VAL A 432 11.94 14.61 3.58
CA VAL A 432 11.01 13.92 4.46
C VAL A 432 11.77 13.45 5.70
N LEU A 433 11.37 13.96 6.86
CA LEU A 433 12.02 13.68 8.13
C LEU A 433 11.06 12.91 9.05
N CYS A 434 11.55 11.83 9.64
CA CYS A 434 10.86 11.10 10.69
C CYS A 434 11.78 10.89 11.89
N GLY A 435 11.30 11.27 13.07
CA GLY A 435 11.91 10.89 14.35
C GLY A 435 11.38 9.56 14.86
N ARG A 436 10.93 9.56 16.12
CA ARG A 436 10.49 8.36 16.85
C ARG A 436 9.27 7.65 16.29
N ALA A 437 8.50 8.30 15.41
CA ALA A 437 7.28 7.73 14.85
C ALA A 437 7.53 6.38 14.15
N LEU A 438 8.73 6.13 13.60
CA LEU A 438 9.08 4.82 13.03
C LEU A 438 9.20 3.70 14.07
N GLY A 439 9.65 4.00 15.29
CA GLY A 439 9.69 3.03 16.38
C GLY A 439 8.31 2.69 16.96
N LEU A 440 7.35 3.61 16.79
CA LEU A 440 5.95 3.46 17.21
C LEU A 440 5.06 2.89 16.08
N ALA A 441 5.54 2.87 14.84
CA ALA A 441 4.82 2.34 13.70
C ALA A 441 4.60 0.83 13.87
N SER A 442 3.36 0.39 13.67
CA SER A 442 3.06 -1.06 13.70
C SER A 442 3.52 -1.74 12.41
N GLN A 443 3.68 -0.95 11.34
CA GLN A 443 4.19 -1.40 10.05
C GLN A 443 5.32 -0.49 9.54
N PRO A 444 6.56 -0.65 10.05
CA PRO A 444 7.69 0.19 9.64
C PRO A 444 7.97 0.14 8.13
N ARG A 445 7.69 -1.00 7.47
CA ARG A 445 7.83 -1.13 6.01
C ARG A 445 6.89 -0.21 5.25
N SER A 446 5.61 -0.16 5.64
CA SER A 446 4.61 0.74 5.05
C SER A 446 4.93 2.19 5.36
N ALA A 447 5.37 2.48 6.60
CA ALA A 447 5.83 3.81 7.01
C ALA A 447 6.96 4.34 6.13
N VAL A 448 8.03 3.55 5.93
CA VAL A 448 9.16 3.94 5.08
C VAL A 448 8.73 4.06 3.61
N ALA A 449 7.86 3.16 3.13
CA ALA A 449 7.33 3.25 1.77
C ALA A 449 6.56 4.56 1.53
N GLU A 450 5.74 4.99 2.50
CA GLU A 450 5.04 6.28 2.43
C GLU A 450 5.99 7.48 2.49
N MET A 451 7.01 7.44 3.36
CA MET A 451 8.05 8.47 3.40
C MET A 451 8.78 8.61 2.05
N ILE A 452 9.11 7.49 1.41
CA ILE A 452 9.70 7.47 0.06
C ILE A 452 8.70 7.98 -0.97
N ARG A 453 7.44 7.53 -0.91
CA ARG A 453 6.40 7.89 -1.87
C ARG A 453 6.21 9.40 -1.97
N VAL A 454 6.12 10.09 -0.82
CA VAL A 454 5.88 11.53 -0.75
C VAL A 454 7.13 12.37 -1.05
N ALA A 455 8.34 11.85 -0.86
CA ALA A 455 9.56 12.54 -1.27
C ALA A 455 9.62 12.67 -2.80
N ARG A 456 10.12 13.78 -3.33
CA ARG A 456 10.34 13.96 -4.77
C ARG A 456 11.53 13.14 -5.28
N PRO A 457 11.58 12.76 -6.57
CA PRO A 457 12.76 12.14 -7.14
C PRO A 457 14.02 12.99 -6.88
N GLY A 458 15.05 12.37 -6.31
CA GLY A 458 16.30 13.03 -5.90
C GLY A 458 16.25 13.77 -4.56
N GLY A 459 15.07 13.84 -3.92
CA GLY A 459 14.87 14.37 -2.57
C GLY A 459 15.35 13.41 -1.48
N TRP A 460 15.40 13.89 -0.24
CA TRP A 460 15.94 13.15 0.90
C TRP A 460 14.85 12.54 1.77
N VAL A 461 15.10 11.33 2.24
CA VAL A 461 14.32 10.62 3.26
C VAL A 461 15.24 10.36 4.45
N VAL A 462 14.87 10.88 5.61
CA VAL A 462 15.70 10.87 6.82
C VAL A 462 14.92 10.24 7.97
N ALA A 463 15.50 9.22 8.59
CA ALA A 463 14.98 8.59 9.79
C ALA A 463 15.96 8.79 10.95
N LEU A 464 15.45 9.26 12.09
CA LEU A 464 16.23 9.56 13.29
C LEU A 464 15.77 8.65 14.43
N ASN A 465 16.68 7.88 14.98
CA ASN A 465 16.48 7.16 16.24
C ASN A 465 17.19 7.93 17.35
N ASP A 466 16.44 8.38 18.34
CA ASP A 466 16.94 9.17 19.48
C ASP A 466 17.58 8.31 20.59
N GLY A 467 17.66 7.00 20.42
CA GLY A 467 18.25 6.07 21.39
C GLY A 467 17.40 5.85 22.64
N GLN A 468 16.20 6.45 22.73
CA GLN A 468 15.34 6.33 23.89
C GLN A 468 14.60 4.99 23.95
N SER A 469 14.22 4.60 25.17
CA SER A 469 13.38 3.43 25.37
C SER A 469 11.99 3.67 24.82
N LEU A 470 11.48 2.65 24.11
CA LEU A 470 10.09 2.62 23.67
C LEU A 470 9.22 1.90 24.72
N PRO A 471 7.91 2.18 24.75
CA PRO A 471 6.97 1.34 25.48
C PRO A 471 7.06 -0.12 25.06
N LEU A 472 6.71 -1.06 25.96
CA LEU A 472 6.81 -2.51 25.70
C LEU A 472 6.02 -3.00 24.47
N TRP A 473 5.01 -2.23 24.05
CA TRP A 473 4.17 -2.52 22.90
C TRP A 473 4.69 -1.94 21.57
N ALA A 474 5.86 -1.28 21.59
CA ALA A 474 6.51 -0.67 20.44
C ALA A 474 7.94 -1.17 20.30
N ARG A 475 8.50 -1.10 19.09
CA ARG A 475 9.85 -1.60 18.83
C ARG A 475 10.46 -0.92 17.60
N TRP A 476 11.68 -0.42 17.76
CA TRP A 476 12.49 0.03 16.62
C TRP A 476 12.78 -1.14 15.67
N PRO A 477 12.67 -0.94 14.34
CA PRO A 477 13.17 -1.91 13.36
C PRO A 477 14.64 -2.20 13.60
N LEU A 478 15.08 -3.41 13.24
CA LEU A 478 16.51 -3.70 13.22
C LEU A 478 17.20 -2.74 12.23
N ALA A 479 18.39 -2.28 12.57
CA ALA A 479 19.13 -1.31 11.76
C ALA A 479 19.31 -1.77 10.30
N ALA A 480 19.59 -3.07 10.09
CA ALA A 480 19.71 -3.66 8.76
C ALA A 480 18.38 -3.69 8.00
N ASP A 481 17.26 -3.86 8.70
CA ASP A 481 15.93 -3.87 8.09
C ASP A 481 15.52 -2.47 7.67
N LEU A 482 15.77 -1.46 8.49
CA LEU A 482 15.50 -0.06 8.14
C LEU A 482 16.33 0.39 6.92
N SER A 483 17.62 0.04 6.87
CA SER A 483 18.45 0.28 5.68
C SER A 483 17.87 -0.40 4.44
N ARG A 484 17.44 -1.66 4.54
CA ARG A 484 16.82 -2.40 3.43
C ARG A 484 15.49 -1.80 2.98
N MET A 485 14.68 -1.31 3.93
CA MET A 485 13.43 -0.59 3.62
C MET A 485 13.71 0.69 2.84
N LEU A 486 14.70 1.49 3.26
CA LEU A 486 15.10 2.70 2.52
C LEU A 486 15.64 2.36 1.11
N GLN A 487 16.49 1.33 1.00
CA GLN A 487 17.07 0.88 -0.28
C GLN A 487 16.02 0.45 -1.32
N SER A 488 14.78 0.15 -0.88
CA SER A 488 13.69 -0.20 -1.79
C SER A 488 13.32 0.93 -2.76
N GLY A 489 13.59 2.20 -2.40
CA GLY A 489 13.32 3.35 -3.27
C GLY A 489 14.32 4.50 -3.15
N CYS A 490 15.35 4.36 -2.32
CA CYS A 490 16.45 5.31 -2.19
C CYS A 490 17.78 4.68 -2.62
N ASP A 491 18.66 5.53 -3.14
CA ASP A 491 20.07 5.25 -3.36
C ASP A 491 20.91 5.89 -2.26
N SER A 492 22.21 5.54 -2.23
CA SER A 492 23.19 6.08 -1.27
C SER A 492 22.74 5.99 0.19
N VAL A 493 22.07 4.88 0.56
CA VAL A 493 21.56 4.71 1.92
C VAL A 493 22.71 4.57 2.90
N THR A 494 22.85 5.53 3.82
CA THR A 494 23.87 5.51 4.85
C THR A 494 23.23 5.49 6.24
N ARG A 495 23.98 4.93 7.19
CA ARG A 495 23.68 4.96 8.62
C ARG A 495 24.88 5.56 9.33
N GLN A 496 24.64 6.55 10.18
CA GLN A 496 25.70 7.19 10.95
C GLN A 496 25.24 7.51 12.38
N PRO A 497 26.12 7.40 13.38
CA PRO A 497 25.88 7.99 14.68
C PRO A 497 25.93 9.53 14.54
N ALA A 498 25.05 10.22 15.26
CA ALA A 498 24.93 11.68 15.18
C ALA A 498 25.81 12.43 16.19
N SER A 499 26.26 11.77 17.27
CA SER A 499 27.28 12.28 18.19
C SER A 499 28.03 11.14 18.90
N GLU A 500 29.31 11.35 19.23
CA GLU A 500 30.13 10.37 19.96
C GLU A 500 30.39 10.72 21.43
N ASP A 501 29.95 11.87 21.98
CA ASP A 501 30.68 12.38 23.15
C ASP A 501 29.89 13.19 24.21
N ASN A 502 28.70 12.73 24.65
CA ASN A 502 27.98 13.43 25.75
C ASN A 502 27.18 12.54 26.73
N GLY A 503 27.56 11.28 26.93
CA GLY A 503 26.99 10.44 28.02
C GLY A 503 25.51 10.03 27.90
N ASP A 504 24.76 10.59 26.95
CA ASP A 504 23.40 10.17 26.56
C ASP A 504 23.44 9.11 25.43
N ALA A 505 22.33 8.38 25.26
CA ALA A 505 22.21 7.36 24.22
C ALA A 505 22.43 7.98 22.82
N PRO A 506 23.29 7.40 21.96
CA PRO A 506 23.68 8.05 20.71
C PRO A 506 22.51 8.07 19.71
N VAL A 507 22.15 9.27 19.25
CA VAL A 507 21.21 9.44 18.14
C VAL A 507 21.80 8.75 16.91
N THR A 508 21.01 7.93 16.22
CA THR A 508 21.40 7.29 14.96
C THR A 508 20.56 7.84 13.81
N VAL A 509 21.23 8.21 12.72
CA VAL A 509 20.60 8.79 11.53
C VAL A 509 20.71 7.81 10.37
N TRP A 510 19.60 7.57 9.69
CA TRP A 510 19.58 6.95 8.37
C TRP A 510 19.22 8.01 7.33
N LEU A 511 19.99 8.01 6.25
CA LEU A 511 19.83 8.90 5.13
C LEU A 511 19.57 8.04 3.90
N GLY A 512 18.56 8.39 3.10
CA GLY A 512 18.36 7.83 1.77
C GLY A 512 17.99 8.94 0.80
N ARG A 513 18.59 8.95 -0.39
CA ARG A 513 18.19 9.86 -1.46
C ARG A 513 17.23 9.13 -2.38
N LYS A 514 15.98 9.60 -2.51
CA LYS A 514 14.99 8.94 -3.38
C LYS A 514 15.54 8.85 -4.80
N ARG A 515 15.48 7.65 -5.38
CA ARG A 515 15.95 7.36 -6.72
C ARG A 515 15.29 8.29 -7.73
N ALA A 516 16.09 8.83 -8.65
CA ALA A 516 15.65 9.80 -9.66
C ALA A 516 15.91 9.29 -11.08
N PRO A 517 15.17 9.77 -12.09
CA PRO A 517 15.56 9.59 -13.48
C PRO A 517 16.96 10.18 -13.70
N LEU A 518 17.77 9.52 -14.52
CA LEU A 518 19.08 10.04 -14.92
C LEU A 518 18.91 11.25 -15.84
N GLY A 519 19.79 12.25 -15.68
CA GLY A 519 19.95 13.35 -16.62
C GLY A 519 20.67 12.94 -17.91
N GLY A 520 20.74 13.84 -18.90
CA GLY A 520 21.33 13.54 -20.20
C GLY A 520 22.79 13.07 -20.15
N ALA A 521 23.63 13.74 -19.36
CA ALA A 521 25.04 13.35 -19.21
C ALA A 521 25.19 11.98 -18.52
N GLU A 522 24.41 11.73 -17.47
CA GLU A 522 24.41 10.45 -16.75
C GLU A 522 23.99 9.28 -17.67
N TRP A 523 23.00 9.51 -18.54
CA TRP A 523 22.64 8.54 -19.58
C TRP A 523 23.79 8.23 -20.54
N SER A 524 24.51 9.26 -20.98
CA SER A 524 25.67 9.07 -21.84
C SER A 524 26.77 8.27 -21.16
N ASP A 525 27.04 8.50 -19.89
CA ASP A 525 28.05 7.73 -19.13
C ASP A 525 27.67 6.26 -18.99
N VAL A 526 26.38 5.96 -18.81
CA VAL A 526 25.87 4.57 -18.70
C VAL A 526 25.91 3.86 -20.06
N LEU A 527 25.54 4.54 -21.15
CA LEU A 527 25.35 3.93 -22.46
C LEU A 527 26.62 3.92 -23.33
N ILE A 528 27.45 4.96 -23.21
CA ILE A 528 28.59 5.22 -24.08
C ILE A 528 29.89 5.03 -23.29
N SER A 529 30.38 3.79 -23.28
CA SER A 529 31.72 3.46 -22.76
C SER A 529 32.76 3.39 -23.89
N GLY A 530 34.06 3.34 -23.54
CA GLY A 530 35.18 3.55 -24.49
C GLY A 530 35.03 2.90 -25.87
N ASN A 531 34.85 1.58 -25.95
CA ASN A 531 34.76 0.85 -27.23
C ASN A 531 33.32 0.74 -27.80
N ALA A 532 32.35 1.50 -27.26
CA ALA A 532 30.94 1.37 -27.63
C ALA A 532 30.67 1.61 -29.12
N GLU A 533 31.35 2.59 -29.73
CA GLU A 533 31.15 2.96 -31.13
C GLU A 533 31.52 1.81 -32.09
N GLU A 534 32.70 1.21 -31.91
CA GLU A 534 33.18 0.09 -32.74
C GLU A 534 32.27 -1.14 -32.57
N GLY A 535 31.87 -1.41 -31.32
CA GLY A 535 30.98 -2.50 -30.99
C GLY A 535 29.62 -2.36 -31.67
N LEU A 536 29.02 -1.17 -31.59
CA LEU A 536 27.73 -0.87 -32.19
C LEU A 536 27.78 -0.95 -33.71
N VAL A 537 28.73 -0.26 -34.36
CA VAL A 537 28.88 -0.27 -35.82
C VAL A 537 29.03 -1.70 -36.35
N ARG A 538 29.80 -2.54 -35.65
CA ARG A 538 29.94 -3.96 -36.00
C ARG A 538 28.61 -4.72 -35.90
N ARG A 539 27.84 -4.54 -34.81
CA ARG A 539 26.54 -5.22 -34.62
C ARG A 539 25.54 -4.83 -35.72
N VAL A 540 25.45 -3.54 -36.02
CA VAL A 540 24.57 -3.03 -37.09
C VAL A 540 24.98 -3.61 -38.45
N ARG A 541 26.27 -3.57 -38.80
CA ARG A 541 26.78 -4.17 -40.06
C ARG A 541 26.50 -5.67 -40.17
N SER A 542 26.56 -6.40 -39.04
CA SER A 542 26.27 -7.83 -39.01
C SER A 542 24.77 -8.17 -38.94
N ASN A 543 23.88 -7.17 -39.03
CA ASN A 543 22.43 -7.34 -38.87
C ASN A 543 22.04 -8.02 -37.55
N HIS A 544 22.81 -7.76 -36.48
CA HIS A 544 22.51 -8.29 -35.16
C HIS A 544 21.50 -7.36 -34.48
N LEU A 545 20.23 -7.77 -34.47
CA LEU A 545 19.12 -7.03 -33.89
C LEU A 545 18.62 -7.70 -32.61
N LEU A 546 18.48 -6.91 -31.55
CA LEU A 546 17.80 -7.31 -30.32
C LEU A 546 16.33 -7.67 -30.61
N PRO A 547 15.71 -8.55 -29.80
CA PRO A 547 14.35 -9.04 -30.06
C PRO A 547 13.33 -7.92 -30.30
N TRP A 548 13.39 -6.86 -29.51
CA TRP A 548 12.50 -5.71 -29.66
C TRP A 548 12.83 -4.81 -30.87
N GLY A 549 14.10 -4.74 -31.28
CA GLY A 549 14.48 -4.05 -32.53
C GLY A 549 13.89 -4.74 -33.77
N GLN A 550 13.73 -6.06 -33.73
CA GLN A 550 13.06 -6.81 -34.81
C GLN A 550 11.58 -6.44 -34.94
N GLU A 551 10.92 -6.07 -33.85
CA GLU A 551 9.51 -5.70 -33.88
C GLU A 551 9.29 -4.41 -34.69
N ILE A 552 10.08 -3.36 -34.46
CA ILE A 552 10.00 -2.13 -35.28
C ILE A 552 10.32 -2.42 -36.75
N LEU A 553 11.31 -3.29 -37.01
CA LEU A 553 11.65 -3.69 -38.37
C LEU A 553 10.48 -4.36 -39.09
N ARG A 554 9.69 -5.20 -38.39
CA ARG A 554 8.50 -5.87 -38.96
C ARG A 554 7.31 -4.93 -39.11
N LEU A 555 7.16 -3.95 -38.22
CA LEU A 555 6.04 -3.00 -38.23
C LEU A 555 6.19 -1.90 -39.27
N THR A 556 7.39 -1.74 -39.83
CA THR A 556 7.74 -0.66 -40.78
C THR A 556 8.30 -1.22 -42.09
N SER A 557 8.26 -0.43 -43.15
CA SER A 557 8.73 -0.77 -44.49
C SER A 557 9.83 0.18 -44.97
N PRO A 558 10.74 -0.27 -45.86
CA PRO A 558 11.69 0.63 -46.51
C PRO A 558 11.00 1.85 -47.13
N GLY A 559 11.66 3.01 -47.06
CA GLY A 559 11.14 4.29 -47.53
C GLY A 559 10.32 5.08 -46.50
N GLN A 560 9.74 4.42 -45.48
CA GLN A 560 8.98 5.11 -44.43
C GLN A 560 9.86 6.02 -43.59
N LYS A 561 9.27 7.13 -43.13
CA LYS A 561 9.89 8.12 -42.25
C LYS A 561 9.57 7.80 -40.79
N LEU A 562 10.59 7.59 -39.98
CA LEU A 562 10.49 7.12 -38.59
C LEU A 562 11.11 8.12 -37.62
N LEU A 563 10.53 8.23 -36.43
CA LEU A 563 11.11 8.96 -35.30
C LEU A 563 11.31 8.03 -34.10
N GLU A 564 12.53 7.97 -33.57
CA GLU A 564 12.82 7.43 -32.24
C GLU A 564 12.93 8.58 -31.24
N VAL A 565 12.17 8.50 -30.14
CA VAL A 565 12.21 9.48 -29.04
C VAL A 565 12.91 8.86 -27.82
N GLY A 566 13.99 9.48 -27.36
CA GLY A 566 14.88 8.96 -26.31
C GLY A 566 15.84 7.90 -26.86
N SER A 567 16.57 8.24 -27.93
CA SER A 567 17.30 7.25 -28.73
C SER A 567 18.51 6.58 -28.07
N GLY A 568 19.09 7.18 -27.03
CA GLY A 568 20.31 6.69 -26.40
C GLY A 568 21.44 6.49 -27.42
N THR A 569 21.82 5.23 -27.68
CA THR A 569 22.86 4.88 -28.67
C THR A 569 22.37 4.83 -30.12
N ALA A 570 21.05 4.92 -30.34
CA ALA A 570 20.37 4.81 -31.64
C ALA A 570 20.62 3.48 -32.39
N GLU A 571 20.99 2.40 -31.69
CA GLU A 571 21.35 1.11 -32.33
C GLU A 571 20.22 0.54 -33.22
N ILE A 572 18.97 0.64 -32.76
CA ILE A 572 17.79 0.19 -33.52
C ILE A 572 17.56 1.12 -34.71
N SER A 573 17.56 2.43 -34.51
CA SER A 573 17.39 3.41 -35.60
C SER A 573 18.46 3.28 -36.69
N LEU A 574 19.72 3.06 -36.33
CA LEU A 574 20.80 2.83 -37.29
C LEU A 574 20.59 1.54 -38.10
N SER A 575 20.07 0.49 -37.47
CA SER A 575 19.71 -0.75 -38.16
C SER A 575 18.52 -0.56 -39.12
N LEU A 576 17.53 0.24 -38.73
CA LEU A 576 16.40 0.60 -39.58
C LEU A 576 16.84 1.47 -40.79
N ALA A 577 17.76 2.40 -40.56
CA ALA A 577 18.38 3.20 -41.63
C ALA A 577 19.14 2.31 -42.64
N GLN A 578 19.94 1.37 -42.13
CA GLN A 578 20.64 0.38 -42.98
C GLN A 578 19.65 -0.47 -43.77
N ALA A 579 18.48 -0.75 -43.21
CA ALA A 579 17.39 -1.46 -43.87
C ALA A 579 16.49 -0.55 -44.74
N GLY A 580 16.93 0.67 -45.08
CA GLY A 580 16.30 1.55 -46.07
C GLY A 580 15.16 2.43 -45.55
N ARG A 581 15.00 2.61 -44.23
CA ARG A 581 14.05 3.57 -43.66
C ARG A 581 14.70 4.96 -43.52
N GLN A 582 13.89 6.01 -43.53
CA GLN A 582 14.35 7.38 -43.27
C GLN A 582 14.19 7.66 -41.77
N VAL A 583 15.27 7.67 -41.01
CA VAL A 583 15.20 7.77 -39.55
C VAL A 583 15.61 9.14 -39.03
N ALA A 584 14.80 9.65 -38.10
CA ALA A 584 15.17 10.72 -37.20
C ALA A 584 15.24 10.17 -35.77
N VAL A 585 16.15 10.73 -34.98
CA VAL A 585 16.30 10.41 -33.55
C VAL A 585 16.26 11.71 -32.76
N MET A 586 15.62 11.66 -31.60
CA MET A 586 15.59 12.76 -30.65
C MET A 586 16.07 12.29 -29.28
N ASP A 587 16.95 13.04 -28.64
CA ASP A 587 17.47 12.72 -27.30
C ASP A 587 17.71 14.00 -26.48
N ILE A 588 17.63 13.89 -25.16
CA ILE A 588 17.92 14.99 -24.24
C ILE A 588 19.43 15.23 -24.11
N SER A 589 20.24 14.23 -24.43
CA SER A 589 21.71 14.31 -24.40
C SER A 589 22.29 14.71 -25.76
N ALA A 590 23.04 15.82 -25.77
CA ALA A 590 23.76 16.26 -26.95
C ALA A 590 24.86 15.25 -27.35
N GLU A 591 25.47 14.60 -26.37
CA GLU A 591 26.48 13.56 -26.54
C GLU A 591 25.90 12.34 -27.26
N ASN A 592 24.70 11.89 -26.87
CA ASN A 592 23.99 10.77 -27.50
C ASN A 592 23.66 11.08 -28.97
N VAL A 593 23.10 12.26 -29.25
CA VAL A 593 22.79 12.71 -30.62
C VAL A 593 24.06 12.74 -31.48
N THR A 594 25.15 13.28 -30.94
CA THR A 594 26.44 13.35 -31.64
C THR A 594 27.03 11.95 -31.88
N PHE A 595 26.91 11.05 -30.90
CA PHE A 595 27.35 9.66 -31.01
C PHE A 595 26.58 8.90 -32.10
N ALA A 596 25.26 9.05 -32.16
CA ALA A 596 24.42 8.46 -33.20
C ALA A 596 24.83 8.95 -34.61
N ALA A 597 25.07 10.26 -34.76
CA ALA A 597 25.52 10.85 -36.03
C ALA A 597 26.89 10.30 -36.49
N ARG A 598 27.84 10.11 -35.57
CA ARG A 598 29.14 9.46 -35.88
C ARG A 598 28.96 8.02 -36.35
N CYS A 599 28.13 7.24 -35.65
CA CYS A 599 27.84 5.87 -36.04
C CYS A 599 27.18 5.80 -37.42
N ALA A 600 26.22 6.68 -37.70
CA ALA A 600 25.56 6.78 -39.02
C ALA A 600 26.56 7.06 -40.14
N HIS A 601 27.47 8.03 -39.93
CA HIS A 601 28.53 8.36 -40.87
C HIS A 601 29.44 7.14 -41.16
N ARG A 602 29.84 6.39 -40.13
CA ARG A 602 30.66 5.18 -40.30
C ARG A 602 29.94 4.03 -40.99
N LEU A 603 28.62 3.96 -40.84
CA LEU A 603 27.76 2.98 -41.49
C LEU A 603 27.40 3.38 -42.93
N GLY A 604 27.59 4.65 -43.31
CA GLY A 604 27.20 5.18 -44.61
C GLY A 604 25.68 5.30 -44.77
N VAL A 605 24.94 5.50 -43.67
CA VAL A 605 23.48 5.63 -43.66
C VAL A 605 23.06 7.05 -43.29
N GLY A 606 21.87 7.45 -43.75
CA GLY A 606 21.27 8.74 -43.37
C GLY A 606 20.55 8.65 -42.03
N LEU A 607 20.83 9.59 -41.12
CA LEU A 607 20.14 9.74 -39.85
C LEU A 607 20.09 11.23 -39.48
N VAL A 608 18.91 11.71 -39.08
CA VAL A 608 18.71 13.09 -38.59
C VAL A 608 18.68 13.08 -37.06
N GLY A 609 19.59 13.79 -36.41
CA GLY A 609 19.64 13.90 -34.95
C GLY A 609 19.06 15.23 -34.45
N VAL A 610 18.21 15.19 -33.42
CA VAL A 610 17.58 16.36 -32.80
C VAL A 610 17.81 16.35 -31.29
N LEU A 611 18.34 17.46 -30.75
CA LEU A 611 18.43 17.66 -29.30
C LEU A 611 17.07 18.14 -28.78
N GLY A 612 16.47 17.45 -27.82
CA GLY A 612 15.17 17.85 -27.27
C GLY A 612 14.75 17.06 -26.04
N ASP A 613 13.99 17.72 -25.17
CA ASP A 613 13.34 17.08 -24.03
C ASP A 613 11.99 16.49 -24.48
N ALA A 614 11.86 15.16 -24.43
CA ALA A 614 10.65 14.44 -24.83
C ALA A 614 9.42 14.74 -23.96
N THR A 615 9.62 15.44 -22.85
CA THR A 615 8.54 15.85 -21.96
C THR A 615 7.94 17.21 -22.28
N GLU A 616 8.55 17.94 -23.21
CA GLU A 616 8.05 19.18 -23.79
C GLU A 616 7.40 18.91 -25.16
N PRO A 617 6.62 19.85 -25.73
CA PRO A 617 6.07 19.70 -27.07
C PRO A 617 7.15 19.41 -28.11
N LEU A 618 6.95 18.36 -28.90
CA LEU A 618 7.98 17.90 -29.84
C LEU A 618 8.15 18.87 -31.02
N PRO A 619 9.39 19.19 -31.45
CA PRO A 619 9.68 20.20 -32.47
C PRO A 619 9.48 19.67 -33.90
N PHE A 620 8.35 18.99 -34.13
CA PHE A 620 8.00 18.35 -35.40
C PHE A 620 6.56 18.69 -35.79
N GLU A 621 6.31 18.67 -37.09
CA GLU A 621 4.98 18.94 -37.65
C GLU A 621 4.00 17.80 -37.32
N GLU A 622 2.70 18.13 -37.31
CA GLU A 622 1.67 17.11 -37.14
C GLU A 622 1.74 16.08 -38.29
N GLY A 623 1.72 14.79 -37.92
CA GLY A 623 1.83 13.71 -38.89
C GLY A 623 3.08 13.79 -39.75
N GLU A 624 4.22 14.24 -39.22
CA GLU A 624 5.48 14.28 -39.97
C GLU A 624 6.05 12.87 -40.23
N PHE A 625 5.83 11.93 -39.30
CA PHE A 625 6.43 10.59 -39.33
C PHE A 625 5.39 9.51 -39.58
N ASP A 626 5.71 8.51 -40.38
CA ASP A 626 4.82 7.37 -40.61
C ASP A 626 4.67 6.51 -39.35
N CYS A 627 5.73 6.40 -38.53
CA CYS A 627 5.71 5.75 -37.23
C CYS A 627 6.66 6.45 -36.25
N VAL A 628 6.18 6.65 -35.03
CA VAL A 628 6.94 7.22 -33.90
C VAL A 628 7.09 6.14 -32.84
N TRP A 629 8.29 5.96 -32.29
CA TRP A 629 8.50 4.95 -31.27
C TRP A 629 9.49 5.37 -30.19
N SER A 630 9.43 4.70 -29.06
CA SER A 630 10.33 4.90 -27.93
C SER A 630 10.55 3.61 -27.15
N SER A 631 11.75 3.42 -26.59
CA SER A 631 12.10 2.26 -25.78
C SER A 631 12.81 2.67 -24.49
N GLY A 632 12.28 2.26 -23.34
CA GLY A 632 12.91 2.47 -22.02
C GLY A 632 12.92 3.91 -21.52
N LEU A 633 11.98 4.75 -22.00
CA LEU A 633 11.83 6.15 -21.60
C LEU A 633 10.57 6.37 -20.73
N LEU A 634 9.42 5.81 -21.14
CA LEU A 634 8.11 6.14 -20.59
C LEU A 634 7.84 5.48 -19.22
N ASP A 635 8.60 4.46 -18.86
CA ASP A 635 8.61 3.81 -17.54
C ASP A 635 9.33 4.63 -16.45
N ARG A 636 9.82 5.83 -16.78
CA ARG A 636 10.57 6.71 -15.86
C ARG A 636 9.80 7.95 -15.43
N VAL A 637 8.60 8.15 -15.97
CA VAL A 637 7.77 9.33 -15.73
C VAL A 637 6.43 8.96 -15.08
N SER A 638 5.78 9.95 -14.47
CA SER A 638 4.46 9.75 -13.86
C SER A 638 3.41 9.36 -14.92
N PRO A 639 2.33 8.65 -14.55
CA PRO A 639 1.28 8.27 -15.49
C PRO A 639 0.66 9.45 -16.25
N ALA A 640 0.44 10.57 -15.56
CA ALA A 640 -0.08 11.79 -16.20
C ALA A 640 0.87 12.32 -17.29
N ARG A 641 2.17 12.41 -16.97
CA ARG A 641 3.19 12.87 -17.92
C ARG A 641 3.38 11.88 -19.07
N ARG A 642 3.33 10.58 -18.78
CA ARG A 642 3.37 9.51 -19.80
C ARG A 642 2.25 9.68 -20.83
N ARG A 643 1.02 9.94 -20.39
CA ARG A 643 -0.12 10.19 -21.29
C ARG A 643 0.08 11.42 -22.17
N THR A 644 0.57 12.51 -21.61
CA THR A 644 0.92 13.72 -22.38
C THR A 644 1.98 13.43 -23.44
N MET A 645 3.03 12.67 -23.09
CA MET A 645 4.07 12.27 -24.04
C MET A 645 3.52 11.38 -25.17
N ILE A 646 2.68 10.38 -24.84
CA ILE A 646 2.06 9.51 -25.86
C ILE A 646 1.14 10.32 -26.77
N ALA A 647 0.39 11.30 -26.25
CA ALA A 647 -0.43 12.19 -27.06
C ALA A 647 0.42 13.03 -28.02
N GLU A 648 1.57 13.55 -27.58
CA GLU A 648 2.51 14.23 -28.48
C GLU A 648 3.11 13.28 -29.53
N PHE A 649 3.41 12.02 -29.17
CA PHE A 649 3.86 11.00 -30.14
C PHE A 649 2.78 10.71 -31.18
N ALA A 650 1.52 10.68 -30.77
CA ALA A 650 0.37 10.51 -31.65
C ALA A 650 0.15 11.72 -32.57
N ARG A 651 0.41 12.94 -32.08
CA ARG A 651 0.34 14.17 -32.88
C ARG A 651 1.31 14.11 -34.05
N VAL A 652 2.59 13.84 -33.78
CA VAL A 652 3.65 13.84 -34.81
C VAL A 652 3.66 12.57 -35.68
N SER A 653 2.93 11.52 -35.27
CA SER A 653 2.73 10.31 -36.06
C SER A 653 1.54 10.40 -37.03
N ARG A 654 1.68 9.82 -38.22
CA ARG A 654 0.61 9.61 -39.20
C ARG A 654 -0.21 8.38 -38.90
N HIS A 655 0.45 7.27 -38.56
CA HIS A 655 -0.20 5.97 -38.54
C HIS A 655 -0.03 5.25 -37.20
N ARG A 656 1.22 5.10 -36.73
CA ARG A 656 1.52 4.26 -35.57
C ARG A 656 2.38 4.92 -34.53
N VAL A 657 2.08 4.60 -33.27
CA VAL A 657 2.94 4.87 -32.12
C VAL A 657 3.31 3.54 -31.49
N VAL A 658 4.59 3.30 -31.26
CA VAL A 658 5.08 2.08 -30.59
C VAL A 658 5.86 2.45 -29.34
N VAL A 659 5.44 1.96 -28.18
CA VAL A 659 6.13 2.22 -26.91
C VAL A 659 6.59 0.89 -26.33
N MET A 660 7.86 0.85 -25.92
CA MET A 660 8.46 -0.29 -25.24
C MET A 660 8.93 0.14 -23.85
N VAL A 661 8.52 -0.58 -22.83
CA VAL A 661 8.81 -0.28 -21.43
C VAL A 661 9.23 -1.54 -20.69
N ALA A 662 9.97 -1.38 -19.58
CA ALA A 662 10.26 -2.49 -18.69
C ALA A 662 8.97 -3.21 -18.25
N ASN A 663 8.97 -4.54 -18.35
CA ASN A 663 7.80 -5.36 -18.05
C ASN A 663 7.72 -5.74 -16.56
N ALA A 664 6.66 -5.31 -15.88
CA ALA A 664 6.43 -5.64 -14.48
C ALA A 664 6.10 -7.12 -14.23
N ALA A 665 5.62 -7.84 -15.25
CA ALA A 665 5.28 -9.26 -15.14
C ALA A 665 6.48 -10.20 -15.36
N CYS A 666 7.60 -9.70 -15.88
CA CYS A 666 8.79 -10.51 -16.15
C CYS A 666 9.56 -10.82 -14.87
N VAL A 667 9.46 -12.06 -14.39
CA VAL A 667 10.02 -12.46 -13.10
C VAL A 667 11.56 -12.37 -13.08
N ALA A 668 12.23 -12.80 -14.15
CA ALA A 668 13.69 -12.80 -14.24
C ALA A 668 14.27 -11.38 -14.17
N TYR A 669 13.70 -10.46 -14.96
CA TYR A 669 14.11 -9.07 -14.98
C TYR A 669 13.80 -8.38 -13.64
N ARG A 670 12.60 -8.58 -13.07
CA ARG A 670 12.22 -8.02 -11.76
C ARG A 670 13.16 -8.48 -10.63
N ALA A 671 13.54 -9.76 -10.64
CA ALA A 671 14.50 -10.30 -9.68
C ALA A 671 15.90 -9.69 -9.88
N GLY A 672 16.37 -9.58 -11.12
CA GLY A 672 17.65 -8.95 -11.45
C GLY A 672 17.72 -7.49 -11.04
N MET A 673 16.69 -6.70 -11.37
CA MET A 673 16.54 -5.31 -10.95
C MET A 673 16.58 -5.20 -9.42
N ALA A 674 15.77 -5.98 -8.70
CA ALA A 674 15.72 -5.93 -7.24
C ALA A 674 17.08 -6.28 -6.60
N ALA A 675 17.74 -7.32 -7.08
CA ALA A 675 19.05 -7.74 -6.58
C ALA A 675 20.11 -6.65 -6.79
N GLN A 676 20.15 -6.03 -7.98
CA GLN A 676 21.10 -4.96 -8.28
C GLN A 676 20.80 -3.67 -7.51
N GLN A 677 19.53 -3.29 -7.35
CA GLN A 677 19.14 -2.13 -6.54
C GLN A 677 19.53 -2.34 -5.07
N GLN A 678 19.32 -3.53 -4.53
CA GLN A 678 19.74 -3.87 -3.17
C GLN A 678 21.28 -3.86 -3.01
N ALA A 679 22.01 -4.27 -4.04
CA ALA A 679 23.47 -4.21 -4.07
C ALA A 679 24.03 -2.81 -4.36
N GLY A 680 23.19 -1.84 -4.73
CA GLY A 680 23.62 -0.51 -5.16
C GLY A 680 24.34 -0.49 -6.51
N THR A 681 24.14 -1.51 -7.35
CA THR A 681 24.82 -1.65 -8.66
C THR A 681 23.89 -1.38 -9.85
N TRP A 682 22.62 -1.04 -9.61
CA TRP A 682 21.66 -0.73 -10.67
C TRP A 682 22.02 0.59 -11.37
N PRO A 683 22.40 0.58 -12.67
CA PRO A 683 22.97 1.76 -13.32
C PRO A 683 21.93 2.70 -13.92
N TYR A 684 20.69 2.25 -14.10
CA TYR A 684 19.69 2.94 -14.95
C TYR A 684 18.84 3.97 -14.20
N GLY A 685 19.19 4.35 -12.97
CA GLY A 685 18.40 5.27 -12.15
C GLY A 685 16.96 4.80 -11.91
N LEU A 686 16.01 5.74 -11.84
CA LEU A 686 14.58 5.44 -11.68
C LEU A 686 14.03 4.73 -12.91
N GLU A 687 13.42 3.57 -12.66
CA GLU A 687 12.70 2.77 -13.65
C GLU A 687 11.52 2.09 -12.94
N THR A 688 10.31 2.31 -13.45
CA THR A 688 9.06 1.78 -12.89
C THR A 688 8.44 0.83 -13.92
N PRO A 689 8.74 -0.49 -13.83
CA PRO A 689 8.18 -1.46 -14.76
C PRO A 689 6.65 -1.42 -14.77
N LEU A 690 6.05 -1.60 -15.96
CA LEU A 690 4.61 -1.49 -16.17
C LEU A 690 3.99 -2.84 -16.56
N LEU A 691 2.74 -3.06 -16.14
CA LEU A 691 1.95 -4.25 -16.53
C LEU A 691 1.21 -4.05 -17.85
N THR A 692 0.83 -2.82 -18.18
CA THR A 692 0.11 -2.43 -19.40
C THR A 692 0.26 -0.93 -19.65
N LEU A 693 0.14 -0.52 -20.91
CA LEU A 693 0.01 0.86 -21.37
C LEU A 693 -1.34 1.11 -22.06
N ARG A 694 -2.26 0.13 -22.06
CA ARG A 694 -3.54 0.22 -22.79
C ARG A 694 -4.36 1.45 -22.44
N ASP A 695 -4.48 1.73 -21.15
CA ASP A 695 -5.22 2.91 -20.66
C ASP A 695 -4.50 4.20 -21.02
N ASP A 696 -3.17 4.21 -21.02
CA ASP A 696 -2.39 5.39 -21.38
C ASP A 696 -2.51 5.71 -22.88
N PHE A 697 -2.52 4.68 -23.74
CA PHE A 697 -2.78 4.82 -25.17
C PHE A 697 -4.20 5.28 -25.47
N SER A 698 -5.20 4.66 -24.80
CA SER A 698 -6.61 5.03 -24.97
C SER A 698 -6.86 6.47 -24.53
N ALA A 699 -6.27 6.89 -23.41
CA ALA A 699 -6.34 8.28 -22.93
C ALA A 699 -5.65 9.29 -23.87
N ALA A 700 -4.66 8.84 -24.64
CA ALA A 700 -3.98 9.63 -25.67
C ALA A 700 -4.69 9.60 -27.04
N GLY A 701 -5.87 8.98 -27.15
CA GLY A 701 -6.65 8.91 -28.39
C GLY A 701 -6.15 7.88 -29.41
N LEU A 702 -5.37 6.88 -28.98
CA LEU A 702 -4.90 5.79 -29.82
C LEU A 702 -5.72 4.52 -29.60
N GLU A 703 -5.99 3.79 -30.67
CA GLU A 703 -6.50 2.42 -30.58
C GLU A 703 -5.34 1.44 -30.38
N VAL A 704 -5.39 0.60 -29.35
CA VAL A 704 -4.34 -0.40 -29.11
C VAL A 704 -4.51 -1.58 -30.06
N GLU A 705 -3.66 -1.66 -31.09
CA GLU A 705 -3.63 -2.79 -32.03
C GLU A 705 -3.14 -4.07 -31.35
N ALA A 706 -2.08 -3.96 -30.54
CA ALA A 706 -1.48 -5.10 -29.85
C ALA A 706 -0.67 -4.67 -28.63
N GLU A 707 -0.58 -5.56 -27.64
CA GLU A 707 0.32 -5.43 -26.50
C GLU A 707 0.86 -6.81 -26.12
N TYR A 708 2.17 -6.95 -26.06
CA TYR A 708 2.87 -8.22 -25.79
C TYR A 708 4.29 -7.98 -25.31
N SER A 709 4.90 -8.96 -24.62
CA SER A 709 6.28 -8.85 -24.16
C SER A 709 7.29 -9.57 -25.05
N VAL A 710 8.53 -9.08 -25.14
CA VAL A 710 9.63 -9.72 -25.88
C VAL A 710 10.94 -9.76 -25.07
N GLY A 711 11.86 -10.64 -25.47
CA GLY A 711 13.19 -10.71 -24.85
C GLY A 711 13.22 -11.50 -23.55
N GLY A 712 12.50 -12.62 -23.46
CA GLY A 712 12.44 -13.43 -22.23
C GLY A 712 13.80 -14.02 -21.82
N ARG A 713 14.63 -14.43 -22.79
CA ARG A 713 16.00 -14.88 -22.50
C ARG A 713 16.93 -13.74 -22.09
N HIS A 714 16.77 -12.58 -22.73
CA HIS A 714 17.54 -11.38 -22.39
C HIS A 714 17.28 -10.91 -20.95
N ALA A 715 16.09 -11.15 -20.41
CA ALA A 715 15.76 -10.84 -19.02
C ALA A 715 16.71 -11.49 -17.99
N LEU A 716 17.35 -12.62 -18.33
CA LEU A 716 18.33 -13.29 -17.48
C LEU A 716 19.65 -12.54 -17.36
N GLU A 717 19.97 -11.66 -18.31
CA GLU A 717 21.22 -10.86 -18.29
C GLU A 717 21.24 -9.84 -17.14
N PHE A 718 20.07 -9.48 -16.61
CA PHE A 718 19.94 -8.60 -15.44
C PHE A 718 20.28 -9.31 -14.12
N LEU A 719 20.46 -10.64 -14.13
CA LEU A 719 20.97 -11.38 -12.99
C LEU A 719 22.47 -11.60 -13.16
N PRO A 720 23.32 -11.26 -12.17
CA PRO A 720 24.76 -11.49 -12.26
C PRO A 720 25.11 -12.96 -12.52
N SER A 721 26.16 -13.20 -13.32
CA SER A 721 26.68 -14.55 -13.55
C SER A 721 27.08 -15.19 -12.21
N GLY A 722 26.49 -16.35 -11.89
CA GLY A 722 26.72 -17.07 -10.63
C GLY A 722 25.75 -16.74 -9.49
N HIS A 723 24.79 -15.83 -9.68
CA HIS A 723 23.74 -15.60 -8.69
C HIS A 723 22.82 -16.85 -8.58
N PRO A 724 22.52 -17.40 -7.38
CA PRO A 724 21.76 -18.65 -7.25
C PRO A 724 20.39 -18.64 -7.95
N MET A 725 19.69 -17.50 -7.92
CA MET A 725 18.41 -17.35 -8.63
C MET A 725 18.57 -17.41 -10.16
N ARG A 726 19.72 -17.03 -10.70
CA ARG A 726 19.96 -17.06 -12.14
C ARG A 726 19.90 -18.48 -12.67
N SER A 727 20.55 -19.43 -12.00
CA SER A 727 20.57 -20.83 -12.43
C SER A 727 19.17 -21.46 -12.44
N ALA A 728 18.37 -21.20 -11.40
CA ALA A 728 16.97 -21.68 -11.34
C ALA A 728 16.09 -21.04 -12.43
N MET A 729 16.29 -19.75 -12.70
CA MET A 729 15.54 -19.05 -13.74
C MET A 729 15.99 -19.42 -15.16
N GLU A 730 17.28 -19.69 -15.37
CA GLU A 730 17.83 -20.19 -16.63
C GLU A 730 17.16 -21.50 -17.01
N GLU A 731 17.13 -22.49 -16.11
CA GLU A 731 16.47 -23.78 -16.36
C GLU A 731 14.99 -23.61 -16.74
N TRP A 732 14.27 -22.75 -16.02
CA TRP A 732 12.87 -22.46 -16.31
C TRP A 732 12.67 -21.77 -17.68
N VAL A 733 13.44 -20.72 -17.97
CA VAL A 733 13.35 -19.97 -19.24
C VAL A 733 13.80 -20.82 -20.43
N GLU A 734 14.77 -21.72 -20.25
CA GLU A 734 15.21 -22.68 -21.26
C GLU A 734 14.18 -23.78 -21.53
N SER A 735 13.34 -24.12 -20.54
CA SER A 735 12.25 -25.09 -20.71
C SER A 735 11.08 -24.57 -21.56
N LEU A 736 11.00 -23.26 -21.81
CA LEU A 736 9.90 -22.60 -22.51
C LEU A 736 10.32 -22.17 -23.94
N SER A 737 9.38 -22.27 -24.89
CA SER A 737 9.56 -21.68 -26.22
C SER A 737 9.43 -20.15 -26.18
N GLU A 738 9.91 -19.44 -27.21
CA GLU A 738 9.72 -17.97 -27.31
C GLU A 738 8.23 -17.58 -27.35
N GLN A 739 7.37 -18.44 -27.92
CA GLN A 739 5.92 -18.22 -27.92
C GLN A 739 5.34 -18.37 -26.52
N ASP A 740 5.80 -19.35 -25.73
CA ASP A 740 5.37 -19.52 -24.35
C ASP A 740 5.82 -18.37 -23.47
N LEU A 741 7.08 -17.92 -23.62
CA LEU A 741 7.60 -16.75 -22.90
C LEU A 741 6.77 -15.49 -23.19
N THR A 742 6.41 -15.28 -24.45
CA THR A 742 5.55 -14.16 -24.87
C THR A 742 4.13 -14.32 -24.29
N ARG A 743 3.54 -15.51 -24.40
CA ARG A 743 2.19 -15.83 -23.90
C ARG A 743 2.07 -15.68 -22.39
N HIS A 744 3.12 -16.01 -21.65
CA HIS A 744 3.19 -15.88 -20.20
C HIS A 744 3.66 -14.48 -19.74
N ASN A 745 3.80 -13.53 -20.68
CA ASN A 745 4.22 -12.16 -20.42
C ASN A 745 5.59 -12.08 -19.69
N GLN A 746 6.53 -12.94 -20.08
CA GLN A 746 7.85 -13.08 -19.43
C GLN A 746 8.99 -12.42 -20.23
N GLY A 747 8.69 -11.63 -21.25
CA GLY A 747 9.70 -10.81 -21.95
C GLY A 747 10.19 -9.63 -21.12
N TYR A 748 11.47 -9.24 -21.25
CA TYR A 748 12.04 -8.06 -20.61
C TYR A 748 11.24 -6.78 -20.93
N LEU A 749 10.95 -6.52 -22.20
CA LEU A 749 10.20 -5.33 -22.61
C LEU A 749 8.76 -5.69 -22.93
N LEU A 750 7.84 -4.90 -22.39
CA LEU A 750 6.44 -4.85 -22.80
C LEU A 750 6.30 -3.86 -23.95
N ILE A 751 5.78 -4.31 -25.08
CA ILE A 751 5.56 -3.51 -26.28
C ILE A 751 4.07 -3.24 -26.42
N THR A 752 3.71 -1.97 -26.62
CA THR A 752 2.35 -1.55 -26.97
C THR A 752 2.37 -0.82 -28.31
N ILE A 753 1.48 -1.25 -29.20
CA ILE A 753 1.32 -0.70 -30.55
C ILE A 753 -0.03 0.00 -30.62
N GLY A 754 0.01 1.29 -30.89
CA GLY A 754 -1.16 2.15 -31.05
C GLY A 754 -1.33 2.59 -32.50
N ARG A 755 -2.56 2.56 -32.98
CA ARG A 755 -2.95 3.14 -34.27
C ARG A 755 -3.66 4.47 -34.03
N LYS A 756 -3.30 5.47 -34.83
CA LYS A 756 -4.04 6.74 -34.89
C LYS A 756 -5.39 6.48 -35.55
N MET A 757 -6.48 6.82 -34.86
CA MET A 757 -7.81 6.70 -35.45
C MET A 757 -7.96 7.77 -36.52
N ASP A 758 -8.16 7.36 -37.77
CA ASP A 758 -8.53 8.30 -38.83
C ASP A 758 -9.87 8.92 -38.43
N GLY A 759 -9.89 10.23 -38.16
CA GLY A 759 -11.13 10.95 -37.91
C GLY A 759 -12.13 10.65 -39.03
N GLU A 760 -13.37 10.32 -38.65
CA GLU A 760 -14.45 9.93 -39.56
C GLU A 760 -14.38 10.75 -40.86
N ARG A 761 -14.12 10.08 -41.99
CA ARG A 761 -14.50 10.61 -43.29
C ARG A 761 -16.03 10.70 -43.27
N SER A 762 -16.58 11.83 -42.83
CA SER A 762 -17.99 12.13 -43.06
C SER A 762 -18.18 12.21 -44.57
N CYS A 763 -18.79 11.18 -45.15
CA CYS A 763 -19.44 11.25 -46.45
C CYS A 763 -20.94 11.37 -46.22
#